data_AF-G5GCB7-F1
#
_entry.id   AF-G5GCB7-F1
#
_cell.length_a   1.000
_cell.length_b   1.000
_cell.length_c   1.000
_cell.angle_alpha   90.00
_cell.angle_beta   90.00
_cell.angle_gamma   90.00
#
_symmetry.space_group_name_H-M   'P 1'
#
loop_
_entity.id
_entity.type
_entity.pdbx_description
1 polymer ?
#
loop_
_entity_poly.entity_id
_entity_poly.type
_entity_poly.pdbx_seq_one_letter_code
_entity_poly.pdbx_strand_id
1 'polypeptide(L)'
;MKRILLLFFALMLLCPFGAGAENFVNLTPKPKQMTVGTGTLSLPTNFRVCVAGLPDSIKAEATNFVEFLNGKSGLKVKTTTKTSGAQIVLSRYAGTLDPEGYKLDITTSGVKLQSNTTAGFFYGLTTLKKLMPASVRAGVIDVNLTALPLPVVSITDSPRFGYRGFMLDVSRHFFDVDEIKKILNVMADYKLNRFHWHITDDQGWRLEIKKYPKLTTIGATRENSYLTDLKHGPYWTNKQDGPFFYTQEQVREVVAYAKARHIEILPEVDMPGHIVSALAAYPEFSCWPDGEHKIPLQGGVYTDILNVANPKAVQFAKDVMKEVMELFPFEMVSIGGDECPTNAWEQNAECQALYQREGLKSYRWLQSRFIKEMADFIKQHGHKTAVWNEAITAKDSELDSIKAADVTVMCWHPAAASAIQAANMRLNNIVTFYGPYYINRKQSKAPDEPSGAGDGSDNLAATYNAEAAPNSLTAAQRKYYTGVQGSFWTEHVGTNDYLEYLALPRLLAIAEAGWTEPSAKNYNNFVRRIQADTTYLNLAGFTYCRRDLTTASAADMVLPRVSNDTVRHYYQLQTRATDASRQGRSIELLSSGSSLISTYAAKGAQANRLWTAPTATKGDANYDYQLWAFEQSPTAPGKYALVCKAFPKGSLKQNPTQQSNAGRWDYDTNAKHYCFELGKAGYGKDGNSYYYTISSDQVGGWYLNASMPGQGLAVNLWTDAASGNGGLWKFVAVDAVQGMEALTDVLSDASSLLNKVQTYAAKKETGKFSAAAKAALAAGIAEVESELARGNTDVTALSKRLSDAVNALWASFGYLEEGQQYRIHNNVEAFSGLVLADLNTDAYLRYSFLPTDTVGTKWQIVSSTINADHSQTVRLQNVTTGRWLLSASATNLGKIGYAVRMAPGRAGVTFAFNPTTQDYQISMGGHNFYPVPQTSTALPGIIGAGSVLEHKPQPIRPQGAAWVIEQVDNNTTAINTPSVDNSERNTIYDLAGRRVQHPQKGLYIEGNKKTLHL
;
A
#
# COMPACT_ATOMS: atom_id res chain seq x y z
N MET A 1 24.23 67.28 -4.33
CA MET A 1 23.80 65.92 -4.76
C MET A 1 24.60 64.76 -4.14
N LYS A 2 25.90 64.90 -3.82
CA LYS A 2 26.69 63.79 -3.22
C LYS A 2 26.43 63.46 -1.73
N ARG A 3 25.75 64.32 -0.96
CA ARG A 3 25.47 64.07 0.47
C ARG A 3 24.09 63.44 0.77
N ILE A 4 23.16 63.45 -0.19
CA ILE A 4 21.83 62.82 -0.02
C ILE A 4 21.85 61.35 -0.48
N LEU A 5 22.74 60.97 -1.41
CA LEU A 5 22.89 59.57 -1.84
C LEU A 5 23.55 58.67 -0.79
N LEU A 6 24.40 59.23 0.08
CA LEU A 6 25.11 58.48 1.12
C LEU A 6 24.22 58.16 2.35
N LEU A 7 23.17 58.96 2.61
CA LEU A 7 22.19 58.61 3.65
C LEU A 7 21.21 57.51 3.20
N PHE A 8 20.93 57.41 1.89
CA PHE A 8 20.03 56.38 1.35
C PHE A 8 20.68 54.99 1.31
N PHE A 9 22.00 54.92 1.12
CA PHE A 9 22.74 53.64 1.18
C PHE A 9 23.05 53.17 2.61
N ALA A 10 23.16 54.10 3.57
CA ALA A 10 23.37 53.75 4.97
C ALA A 10 22.10 53.21 5.67
N LEU A 11 20.90 53.54 5.19
CA LEU A 11 19.65 52.99 5.75
C LEU A 11 19.27 51.60 5.22
N MET A 12 19.84 51.13 4.11
CA MET A 12 19.58 49.77 3.60
C MET A 12 20.47 48.68 4.24
N LEU A 13 21.49 49.06 5.02
CA LEU A 13 22.41 48.12 5.69
C LEU A 13 22.01 47.77 7.14
N LEU A 14 20.82 48.18 7.60
CA LEU A 14 20.31 47.90 8.95
C LEU A 14 19.00 47.09 8.99
N CYS A 15 18.55 46.52 7.87
CA CYS A 15 17.56 45.45 7.94
C CYS A 15 18.29 44.12 8.09
N PRO A 16 18.30 43.48 9.28
CA PRO A 16 18.53 42.05 9.30
C PRO A 16 17.35 41.44 8.53
N PHE A 17 17.59 40.97 7.31
CA PHE A 17 16.79 39.90 6.75
C PHE A 17 17.04 38.68 7.63
N GLY A 18 16.43 38.68 8.83
CA GLY A 18 16.11 37.46 9.51
C GLY A 18 15.21 36.71 8.55
N ALA A 19 15.76 35.68 7.91
CA ALA A 19 14.96 34.59 7.43
C ALA A 19 14.28 34.01 8.69
N GLY A 20 13.13 34.58 9.06
CA GLY A 20 12.29 34.04 10.09
C GLY A 20 11.94 32.62 9.66
N ALA A 21 12.34 31.64 10.45
CA ALA A 21 11.82 30.29 10.29
C ALA A 21 10.29 30.41 10.29
N GLU A 22 9.66 30.04 9.17
CA GLU A 22 8.20 29.99 9.10
C GLU A 22 7.73 29.03 10.20
N ASN A 23 6.96 29.54 11.17
CA ASN A 23 6.43 28.71 12.26
C ASN A 23 5.51 27.65 11.64
N PHE A 24 5.99 26.40 11.61
CA PHE A 24 5.28 25.28 11.01
C PHE A 24 3.99 24.98 11.77
N VAL A 25 2.86 24.92 11.06
CA VAL A 25 1.55 24.53 11.59
C VAL A 25 1.02 23.35 10.78
N ASN A 26 0.79 22.22 11.45
CA ASN A 26 0.32 20.99 10.80
C ASN A 26 -1.18 21.02 10.49
N LEU A 27 -1.56 21.63 9.37
CA LEU A 27 -2.94 21.66 8.88
C LEU A 27 -3.04 21.17 7.44
N THR A 28 -3.71 20.03 7.26
CA THR A 28 -4.11 19.49 5.96
C THR A 28 -5.62 19.22 5.97
N PRO A 29 -6.39 19.73 5.00
CA PRO A 29 -5.98 20.65 3.94
C PRO A 29 -5.44 21.99 4.45
N LYS A 30 -4.59 22.65 3.65
CA LYS A 30 -4.08 23.99 3.98
C LYS A 30 -5.23 25.02 3.95
N PRO A 31 -5.42 25.83 5.02
CA PRO A 31 -6.46 26.84 5.06
C PRO A 31 -6.31 27.92 3.98
N LYS A 32 -7.44 28.49 3.54
CA LYS A 32 -7.50 29.60 2.57
C LYS A 32 -6.70 30.82 3.03
N GLN A 33 -6.84 31.21 4.30
CA GLN A 33 -6.05 32.26 4.94
C GLN A 33 -5.63 31.82 6.34
N MET A 34 -4.34 31.95 6.65
CA MET A 34 -3.78 31.66 7.97
C MET A 34 -2.65 32.65 8.27
N THR A 35 -2.68 33.22 9.47
CA THR A 35 -1.58 34.03 10.03
C THR A 35 -1.12 33.40 11.33
N VAL A 36 0.15 33.04 11.40
CA VAL A 36 0.75 32.44 12.60
C VAL A 36 1.31 33.56 13.48
N GLY A 37 0.85 33.62 14.72
CA GLY A 37 1.33 34.55 15.73
C GLY A 37 2.52 33.99 16.53
N THR A 38 2.90 34.70 17.57
CA THR A 38 3.96 34.29 18.51
C THR A 38 3.38 33.67 19.78
N GLY A 39 4.04 32.63 20.28
CA GLY A 39 3.66 31.94 21.51
C GLY A 39 2.71 30.75 21.33
N THR A 40 2.27 30.21 22.45
CA THR A 40 1.44 29.00 22.55
C THR A 40 0.36 29.22 23.61
N LEU A 41 -0.86 28.81 23.32
CA LEU A 41 -1.91 28.66 24.31
C LEU A 41 -1.81 27.28 24.94
N SER A 42 -1.69 27.20 26.27
CA SER A 42 -1.74 25.93 27.01
C SER A 42 -3.12 25.78 27.65
N LEU A 43 -4.01 25.00 27.04
CA LEU A 43 -5.27 24.67 27.68
C LEU A 43 -5.04 23.65 28.81
N PRO A 44 -5.67 23.80 29.98
CA PRO A 44 -5.62 22.77 31.01
C PRO A 44 -6.32 21.49 30.52
N THR A 45 -6.10 20.35 31.19
CA THR A 45 -6.83 19.10 30.87
C THR A 45 -8.32 19.17 31.24
N ASN A 46 -8.74 20.18 32.03
CA ASN A 46 -10.12 20.48 32.37
C ASN A 46 -10.52 21.90 31.92
N PHE A 47 -11.26 22.01 30.83
CA PHE A 47 -11.67 23.32 30.29
C PHE A 47 -13.12 23.32 29.83
N ARG A 48 -13.63 24.52 29.53
CA ARG A 48 -15.02 24.72 29.14
C ARG A 48 -15.15 25.28 27.72
N VAL A 49 -16.16 24.78 27.00
CA VAL A 49 -16.57 25.27 25.67
C VAL A 49 -17.88 26.05 25.80
N CYS A 50 -17.85 27.35 25.51
CA CYS A 50 -19.00 28.23 25.58
C CYS A 50 -19.86 28.13 24.31
N VAL A 51 -21.16 27.91 24.48
CA VAL A 51 -22.18 27.78 23.42
C VAL A 51 -23.33 28.79 23.58
N ALA A 52 -23.09 29.87 24.31
CA ALA A 52 -24.10 30.88 24.62
C ALA A 52 -24.72 31.50 23.36
N GLY A 53 -26.06 31.57 23.30
CA GLY A 53 -26.80 32.19 22.20
C GLY A 53 -26.74 31.45 20.86
N LEU A 54 -26.28 30.19 20.82
CA LEU A 54 -26.22 29.40 19.59
C LEU A 54 -27.49 28.53 19.40
N PRO A 55 -27.87 28.23 18.14
CA PRO A 55 -28.90 27.24 17.82
C PRO A 55 -28.55 25.83 18.30
N ASP A 56 -29.56 24.98 18.46
CA ASP A 56 -29.38 23.61 19.00
C ASP A 56 -28.52 22.72 18.11
N SER A 57 -28.58 22.89 16.77
CA SER A 57 -27.69 22.17 15.85
C SER A 57 -26.22 22.46 16.12
N ILE A 58 -25.86 23.70 16.48
CA ILE A 58 -24.46 24.07 16.80
C ILE A 58 -24.09 23.64 18.22
N LYS A 59 -25.03 23.65 19.17
CA LYS A 59 -24.81 23.07 20.51
C LYS A 59 -24.55 21.56 20.41
N ALA A 60 -25.22 20.86 19.51
CA ALA A 60 -24.98 19.44 19.24
C ALA A 60 -23.55 19.22 18.72
N GLU A 61 -23.07 20.02 17.76
CA GLU A 61 -21.67 19.96 17.30
C GLU A 61 -20.66 20.17 18.43
N ALA A 62 -20.90 21.16 19.28
CA ALA A 62 -20.05 21.41 20.44
C ALA A 62 -20.07 20.24 21.44
N THR A 63 -21.23 19.58 21.60
CA THR A 63 -21.38 18.41 22.46
C THR A 63 -20.62 17.22 21.89
N ASN A 64 -20.78 16.93 20.60
CA ASN A 64 -20.03 15.88 19.89
C ASN A 64 -18.52 16.10 19.99
N PHE A 65 -18.06 17.35 19.84
CA PHE A 65 -16.65 17.70 20.01
C PHE A 65 -16.17 17.46 21.45
N VAL A 66 -16.96 17.85 22.45
CA VAL A 66 -16.65 17.61 23.87
C VAL A 66 -16.64 16.11 24.20
N GLU A 67 -17.58 15.33 23.68
CA GLU A 67 -17.63 13.87 23.85
C GLU A 67 -16.44 13.19 23.18
N PHE A 68 -16.08 13.60 21.96
CA PHE A 68 -14.88 13.15 21.28
C PHE A 68 -13.63 13.39 22.13
N LEU A 69 -13.46 14.60 22.67
CA LEU A 69 -12.33 14.92 23.53
C LEU A 69 -12.37 14.12 24.83
N ASN A 70 -13.53 13.98 25.47
CA ASN A 70 -13.65 13.27 26.74
C ASN A 70 -13.48 11.75 26.62
N GLY A 71 -13.61 11.17 25.42
CA GLY A 71 -13.63 9.72 25.20
C GLY A 71 -12.40 8.99 25.77
N LYS A 72 -11.46 8.62 24.90
CA LYS A 72 -10.27 7.85 25.31
C LYS A 72 -9.02 8.72 25.48
N SER A 73 -9.14 10.05 25.54
CA SER A 73 -7.97 10.95 25.67
C SER A 73 -7.61 11.35 27.11
N GLY A 74 -8.50 11.11 28.09
CA GLY A 74 -8.31 11.50 29.49
C GLY A 74 -8.66 12.97 29.82
N LEU A 75 -9.10 13.76 28.83
CA LEU A 75 -9.54 15.15 29.04
C LEU A 75 -10.89 15.22 29.79
N LYS A 76 -11.12 16.34 30.49
CA LYS A 76 -12.33 16.63 31.26
C LYS A 76 -12.97 17.94 30.80
N VAL A 77 -13.49 17.91 29.58
CA VAL A 77 -14.11 19.06 28.90
C VAL A 77 -15.61 19.09 29.15
N LYS A 78 -16.20 20.28 29.31
CA LYS A 78 -17.65 20.45 29.44
C LYS A 78 -18.14 21.64 28.62
N THR A 79 -19.39 21.57 28.13
CA THR A 79 -20.06 22.74 27.56
C THR A 79 -20.54 23.70 28.67
N THR A 80 -20.68 24.97 28.34
CA THR A 80 -21.24 25.99 29.25
C THR A 80 -21.98 27.09 28.48
N THR A 81 -22.93 27.75 29.13
CA THR A 81 -23.62 28.93 28.61
C THR A 81 -23.04 30.25 29.14
N LYS A 82 -22.00 30.19 30.00
CA LYS A 82 -21.30 31.37 30.52
C LYS A 82 -20.00 31.57 29.77
N THR A 83 -19.80 32.77 29.21
CA THR A 83 -18.53 33.13 28.54
C THR A 83 -17.38 33.30 29.54
N SER A 84 -17.68 33.78 30.75
CA SER A 84 -16.67 33.96 31.80
C SER A 84 -16.03 32.62 32.20
N GLY A 85 -14.71 32.54 32.06
CA GLY A 85 -13.91 31.36 32.41
C GLY A 85 -13.97 30.20 31.40
N ALA A 86 -14.58 30.38 30.23
CA ALA A 86 -14.51 29.43 29.12
C ALA A 86 -13.27 29.67 28.28
N GLN A 87 -12.55 28.59 27.95
CA GLN A 87 -11.31 28.66 27.18
C GLN A 87 -11.57 28.62 25.67
N ILE A 88 -12.70 28.02 25.26
CA ILE A 88 -13.15 28.00 23.87
C ILE A 88 -14.51 28.70 23.81
N VAL A 89 -14.65 29.68 22.94
CA VAL A 89 -15.91 30.41 22.72
C VAL A 89 -16.38 30.20 21.30
N LEU A 90 -17.54 29.56 21.16
CA LEU A 90 -18.26 29.46 19.89
C LEU A 90 -19.24 30.63 19.80
N SER A 91 -19.25 31.35 18.67
CA SER A 91 -20.16 32.49 18.46
C SER A 91 -20.49 32.69 16.99
N ARG A 92 -21.66 33.26 16.66
CA ARG A 92 -21.97 33.59 15.27
C ARG A 92 -20.98 34.61 14.72
N TYR A 93 -20.62 34.49 13.44
CA TYR A 93 -19.90 35.55 12.75
C TYR A 93 -20.86 36.67 12.35
N ALA A 94 -20.46 37.93 12.55
CA ALA A 94 -21.31 39.09 12.27
C ALA A 94 -21.35 39.46 10.78
N GLY A 95 -20.35 39.04 10.00
CA GLY A 95 -20.32 39.21 8.54
C GLY A 95 -20.81 37.97 7.80
N THR A 96 -20.47 37.91 6.51
CA THR A 96 -20.79 36.79 5.62
C THR A 96 -19.59 35.86 5.47
N LEU A 97 -19.83 34.55 5.56
CA LEU A 97 -18.90 33.48 5.21
C LEU A 97 -19.57 32.57 4.18
N ASP A 98 -18.77 31.80 3.45
CA ASP A 98 -19.28 30.70 2.62
C ASP A 98 -20.08 29.69 3.47
N PRO A 99 -21.00 28.89 2.88
CA PRO A 99 -21.84 27.96 3.64
C PRO A 99 -21.10 26.96 4.52
N GLU A 100 -19.86 26.60 4.16
CA GLU A 100 -18.97 25.71 4.94
C GLU A 100 -17.80 26.50 5.59
N GLY A 101 -17.86 27.83 5.58
CA GLY A 101 -16.78 28.71 6.01
C GLY A 101 -16.76 28.98 7.52
N TYR A 102 -15.56 29.25 8.05
CA TYR A 102 -15.35 29.55 9.45
C TYR A 102 -14.17 30.50 9.68
N LYS A 103 -14.17 31.14 10.87
CA LYS A 103 -13.06 31.92 11.40
C LYS A 103 -12.61 31.37 12.75
N LEU A 104 -11.34 31.02 12.89
CA LEU A 104 -10.75 30.48 14.11
C LEU A 104 -9.59 31.38 14.56
N ASP A 105 -9.72 31.95 15.74
CA ASP A 105 -8.68 32.77 16.38
C ASP A 105 -8.22 32.08 17.67
N ILE A 106 -6.94 31.68 17.72
CA ILE A 106 -6.26 31.16 18.90
C ILE A 106 -5.28 32.22 19.38
N THR A 107 -5.50 32.72 20.59
CA THR A 107 -4.64 33.69 21.27
C THR A 107 -4.03 33.06 22.51
N THR A 108 -3.06 33.72 23.15
CA THR A 108 -2.51 33.28 24.45
C THR A 108 -3.56 33.24 25.57
N SER A 109 -4.73 33.87 25.39
CA SER A 109 -5.81 33.92 26.38
C SER A 109 -6.95 32.92 26.16
N GLY A 110 -7.04 32.31 24.97
CA GLY A 110 -8.14 31.41 24.63
C GLY A 110 -8.40 31.29 23.13
N VAL A 111 -9.43 30.50 22.80
CA VAL A 111 -9.87 30.18 21.44
C VAL A 111 -11.24 30.80 21.16
N LYS A 112 -11.38 31.42 19.99
CA LYS A 112 -12.67 31.88 19.47
C LYS A 112 -12.91 31.25 18.10
N LEU A 113 -14.02 30.54 17.95
CA LEU A 113 -14.47 29.98 16.68
C LEU A 113 -15.80 30.61 16.28
N GLN A 114 -15.87 31.10 15.05
CA GLN A 114 -17.05 31.75 14.48
C GLN A 114 -17.45 31.17 13.14
N SER A 115 -18.76 30.99 12.94
CA SER A 115 -19.35 30.63 11.65
C SER A 115 -20.83 31.08 11.60
N ASN A 116 -21.47 30.93 10.44
CA ASN A 116 -22.89 31.19 10.22
C ASN A 116 -23.73 29.91 10.12
N THR A 117 -23.11 28.73 9.95
CA THR A 117 -23.78 27.45 9.68
C THR A 117 -23.23 26.34 10.57
N THR A 118 -24.00 25.25 10.73
CA THR A 118 -23.54 24.06 11.46
C THR A 118 -22.31 23.43 10.81
N ALA A 119 -22.28 23.33 9.47
CA ALA A 119 -21.13 22.78 8.73
C ALA A 119 -19.85 23.61 8.93
N GLY A 120 -19.93 24.94 8.93
CA GLY A 120 -18.76 25.77 9.20
C GLY A 120 -18.25 25.62 10.64
N PHE A 121 -19.14 25.49 11.63
CA PHE A 121 -18.71 25.14 12.99
C PHE A 121 -18.04 23.76 13.05
N PHE A 122 -18.59 22.75 12.36
CA PHE A 122 -17.98 21.42 12.28
C PHE A 122 -16.56 21.50 11.71
N TYR A 123 -16.35 22.14 10.55
CA TYR A 123 -15.00 22.24 9.95
C TYR A 123 -14.03 23.07 10.79
N GLY A 124 -14.51 24.10 11.48
CA GLY A 124 -13.69 24.86 12.42
C GLY A 124 -13.26 24.04 13.65
N LEU A 125 -14.15 23.21 14.19
CA LEU A 125 -13.84 22.26 15.26
C LEU A 125 -12.90 21.14 14.77
N THR A 126 -13.04 20.69 13.52
CA THR A 126 -12.09 19.74 12.89
C THR A 126 -10.70 20.34 12.77
N THR A 127 -10.57 21.61 12.34
CA THR A 127 -9.29 22.32 12.34
C THR A 127 -8.71 22.46 13.74
N LEU A 128 -9.54 22.78 14.74
CA LEU A 128 -9.08 22.86 16.13
C LEU A 128 -8.61 21.51 16.67
N LYS A 129 -9.35 20.42 16.39
CA LYS A 129 -8.95 19.04 16.70
C LYS A 129 -7.61 18.68 16.04
N LYS A 130 -7.38 19.12 14.80
CA LYS A 130 -6.13 18.88 14.06
C LYS A 130 -4.92 19.59 14.67
N LEU A 131 -5.13 20.77 15.27
CA LEU A 131 -4.09 21.54 15.96
C LEU A 131 -3.69 20.95 17.33
N MET A 132 -4.50 20.05 17.89
CA MET A 132 -4.20 19.36 19.14
C MET A 132 -3.15 18.24 18.93
N PRO A 133 -2.52 17.74 20.01
CA PRO A 133 -1.63 16.59 19.93
C PRO A 133 -2.25 15.37 19.24
N ALA A 134 -1.44 14.62 18.49
CA ALA A 134 -1.90 13.46 17.73
C ALA A 134 -2.56 12.38 18.61
N SER A 135 -2.13 12.22 19.86
CA SER A 135 -2.73 11.30 20.85
C SER A 135 -4.18 11.67 21.17
N VAL A 136 -4.49 12.95 21.35
CA VAL A 136 -5.86 13.44 21.55
C VAL A 136 -6.71 13.17 20.32
N ARG A 137 -6.17 13.46 19.13
CA ARG A 137 -6.86 13.20 17.86
C ARG A 137 -7.14 11.71 17.64
N ALA A 138 -6.22 10.83 18.03
CA ALA A 138 -6.37 9.38 17.94
C ALA A 138 -7.22 8.78 19.09
N GLY A 139 -7.59 9.56 20.09
CA GLY A 139 -8.28 9.06 21.28
C GLY A 139 -7.41 8.06 22.06
N VAL A 140 -6.12 8.35 22.20
CA VAL A 140 -5.19 7.55 23.00
C VAL A 140 -4.81 8.35 24.24
N ILE A 141 -4.86 7.71 25.42
CA ILE A 141 -4.42 8.34 26.67
C ILE A 141 -2.91 8.53 26.63
N ASP A 142 -2.46 9.77 26.76
CA ASP A 142 -1.08 10.12 27.04
C ASP A 142 -0.96 10.53 28.51
N VAL A 143 -0.38 9.66 29.33
CA VAL A 143 -0.24 9.87 30.78
C VAL A 143 0.66 11.05 31.14
N ASN A 144 1.48 11.54 30.20
CA ASN A 144 2.38 12.68 30.41
C ASN A 144 1.75 14.02 29.98
N LEU A 145 0.55 13.99 29.37
CA LEU A 145 -0.13 15.18 28.88
C LEU A 145 -0.78 15.96 30.04
N THR A 146 -0.08 16.99 30.53
CA THR A 146 -0.55 17.85 31.63
C THR A 146 -1.29 19.11 31.17
N ALA A 147 -1.12 19.50 29.90
CA ALA A 147 -1.84 20.60 29.23
C ALA A 147 -1.85 20.38 27.70
N LEU A 148 -2.82 20.97 26.99
CA LEU A 148 -2.90 20.93 25.53
C LEU A 148 -2.24 22.18 24.93
N PRO A 149 -1.08 22.05 24.27
CA PRO A 149 -0.47 23.16 23.55
C PRO A 149 -1.21 23.40 22.23
N LEU A 150 -1.56 24.66 21.97
CA LEU A 150 -2.12 25.13 20.71
C LEU A 150 -1.30 26.33 20.20
N PRO A 151 -0.93 26.37 18.90
CA PRO A 151 -0.22 27.51 18.34
C PRO A 151 -1.14 28.74 18.30
N VAL A 152 -0.57 29.94 18.52
CA VAL A 152 -1.31 31.20 18.32
C VAL A 152 -1.48 31.41 16.81
N VAL A 153 -2.73 31.37 16.33
CA VAL A 153 -3.06 31.44 14.91
C VAL A 153 -4.38 32.18 14.68
N SER A 154 -4.50 32.89 13.56
CA SER A 154 -5.77 33.40 13.05
C SER A 154 -6.04 32.77 11.68
N ILE A 155 -7.20 32.14 11.51
CA ILE A 155 -7.58 31.38 10.32
C ILE A 155 -8.95 31.88 9.84
N THR A 156 -9.06 32.17 8.54
CA THR A 156 -10.34 32.34 7.84
C THR A 156 -10.35 31.38 6.66
N ASP A 157 -11.31 30.48 6.63
CA ASP A 157 -11.22 29.30 5.78
C ASP A 157 -12.57 28.88 5.22
N SER A 158 -12.54 28.34 4.00
CA SER A 158 -13.69 27.79 3.28
C SER A 158 -13.19 26.88 2.15
N PRO A 159 -13.98 25.88 1.73
CA PRO A 159 -13.57 24.97 0.66
C PRO A 159 -13.60 25.64 -0.71
N ARG A 160 -12.69 25.22 -1.59
CA ARG A 160 -12.67 25.55 -3.01
C ARG A 160 -13.87 24.97 -3.77
N PHE A 161 -14.21 23.71 -3.50
CA PHE A 161 -15.32 22.99 -4.17
C PHE A 161 -16.35 22.50 -3.16
N GLY A 162 -17.63 22.50 -3.56
CA GLY A 162 -18.73 21.97 -2.75
C GLY A 162 -18.76 20.43 -2.72
N TYR A 163 -18.28 19.75 -3.77
CA TYR A 163 -18.14 18.30 -3.81
C TYR A 163 -16.68 17.89 -3.61
N ARG A 164 -16.38 17.17 -2.52
CA ARG A 164 -15.04 16.68 -2.18
C ARG A 164 -15.13 15.21 -1.83
N GLY A 165 -14.91 14.37 -2.84
CA GLY A 165 -15.35 12.97 -2.84
C GLY A 165 -14.26 11.92 -2.65
N PHE A 166 -14.69 10.80 -2.07
CA PHE A 166 -14.00 9.52 -2.15
C PHE A 166 -15.00 8.48 -2.67
N MET A 167 -14.68 7.78 -3.75
CA MET A 167 -15.44 6.64 -4.21
C MET A 167 -14.78 5.35 -3.79
N LEU A 168 -15.55 4.45 -3.18
CA LEU A 168 -15.11 3.10 -2.83
C LEU A 168 -16.01 2.08 -3.53
N ASP A 169 -15.39 1.26 -4.36
CA ASP A 169 -15.97 0.04 -4.90
C ASP A 169 -15.99 -1.04 -3.80
N VAL A 170 -17.20 -1.48 -3.46
CA VAL A 170 -17.41 -2.60 -2.55
C VAL A 170 -18.00 -3.82 -3.26
N SER A 171 -18.20 -3.70 -4.56
CA SER A 171 -18.74 -4.74 -5.41
C SER A 171 -17.68 -5.78 -5.75
N ARG A 172 -16.54 -5.35 -6.31
CA ARG A 172 -15.46 -6.28 -6.69
C ARG A 172 -14.87 -6.97 -5.48
N HIS A 173 -14.75 -6.28 -4.35
CA HIS A 173 -14.49 -6.87 -3.04
C HIS A 173 -15.26 -6.15 -1.95
N PHE A 174 -15.86 -6.91 -1.03
CA PHE A 174 -16.67 -6.36 0.06
C PHE A 174 -15.81 -5.86 1.22
N PHE A 175 -16.19 -4.71 1.78
CA PHE A 175 -15.63 -4.17 3.03
C PHE A 175 -16.75 -4.04 4.07
N ASP A 176 -16.51 -4.51 5.29
CA ASP A 176 -17.53 -4.46 6.33
C ASP A 176 -17.84 -3.04 6.79
N VAL A 177 -18.93 -2.89 7.56
CA VAL A 177 -19.40 -1.61 8.08
C VAL A 177 -18.34 -0.89 8.92
N ASP A 178 -17.50 -1.62 9.65
CA ASP A 178 -16.50 -1.03 10.52
C ASP A 178 -15.36 -0.40 9.72
N GLU A 179 -14.93 -1.05 8.64
CA GLU A 179 -13.97 -0.47 7.71
C GLU A 179 -14.54 0.76 6.98
N ILE A 180 -15.80 0.71 6.51
CA ILE A 180 -16.46 1.87 5.92
C ILE A 180 -16.48 3.05 6.91
N LYS A 181 -16.83 2.82 8.17
CA LYS A 181 -16.79 3.84 9.22
C LYS A 181 -15.38 4.36 9.49
N LYS A 182 -14.36 3.51 9.41
CA LYS A 182 -12.94 3.89 9.56
C LYS A 182 -12.52 4.85 8.45
N ILE A 183 -12.88 4.56 7.20
CA ILE A 183 -12.65 5.47 6.07
C ILE A 183 -13.41 6.79 6.22
N LEU A 184 -14.69 6.75 6.62
CA LEU A 184 -15.49 7.96 6.86
C LEU A 184 -14.87 8.87 7.95
N ASN A 185 -14.20 8.29 8.96
CA ASN A 185 -13.45 9.07 9.94
C ASN A 185 -12.28 9.82 9.30
N VAL A 186 -11.52 9.18 8.41
CA VAL A 186 -10.43 9.85 7.66
C VAL A 186 -11.01 10.96 6.79
N MET A 187 -12.07 10.67 6.03
CA MET A 187 -12.73 11.67 5.19
C MET A 187 -13.12 12.93 5.97
N ALA A 188 -13.79 12.74 7.12
CA ALA A 188 -14.21 13.83 7.98
C ALA A 188 -13.03 14.66 8.52
N ASP A 189 -11.99 13.98 9.00
CA ASP A 189 -10.79 14.59 9.57
C ASP A 189 -10.01 15.44 8.55
N TYR A 190 -10.12 15.10 7.26
CA TYR A 190 -9.52 15.84 6.14
C TYR A 190 -10.53 16.66 5.34
N LYS A 191 -11.74 16.86 5.86
CA LYS A 191 -12.80 17.72 5.31
C LYS A 191 -13.36 17.30 3.93
N LEU A 192 -13.27 16.01 3.59
CA LEU A 192 -14.06 15.41 2.51
C LEU A 192 -15.53 15.29 2.97
N ASN A 193 -16.47 15.47 2.05
CA ASN A 193 -17.90 15.56 2.39
C ASN A 193 -18.82 14.69 1.52
N ARG A 194 -18.25 13.89 0.61
CA ARG A 194 -19.00 13.00 -0.30
C ARG A 194 -18.39 11.62 -0.31
N PHE A 195 -19.16 10.62 0.13
CA PHE A 195 -18.78 9.23 0.00
C PHE A 195 -19.58 8.62 -1.14
N HIS A 196 -18.91 8.36 -2.25
CA HIS A 196 -19.53 7.70 -3.39
C HIS A 196 -19.38 6.18 -3.19
N TRP A 197 -20.51 5.51 -2.97
CA TRP A 197 -20.53 4.09 -2.64
C TRP A 197 -20.94 3.29 -3.86
N HIS A 198 -19.96 2.70 -4.54
CA HIS A 198 -20.17 1.83 -5.70
C HIS A 198 -20.51 0.41 -5.21
N ILE A 199 -21.82 0.14 -5.10
CA ILE A 199 -22.39 -0.98 -4.34
C ILE A 199 -22.82 -2.18 -5.19
N THR A 200 -22.80 -2.06 -6.52
CA THR A 200 -23.16 -3.14 -7.44
C THR A 200 -22.27 -3.12 -8.66
N ASP A 201 -21.86 -4.30 -9.14
CA ASP A 201 -21.14 -4.49 -10.40
C ASP A 201 -21.36 -5.93 -10.88
N ASP A 202 -20.64 -6.36 -11.93
CA ASP A 202 -20.69 -7.71 -12.47
C ASP A 202 -20.32 -8.78 -11.45
N GLN A 203 -19.28 -8.54 -10.64
CA GLN A 203 -18.70 -9.53 -9.73
C GLN A 203 -19.43 -9.60 -8.37
N GLY A 204 -20.40 -8.72 -8.12
CA GLY A 204 -21.11 -8.70 -6.84
C GLY A 204 -22.26 -7.70 -6.73
N TRP A 205 -23.32 -8.14 -6.06
CA TRP A 205 -24.40 -7.26 -5.63
C TRP A 205 -24.39 -7.12 -4.11
N ARG A 206 -24.26 -5.89 -3.59
CA ARG A 206 -23.97 -5.66 -2.16
C ARG A 206 -25.09 -4.99 -1.38
N LEU A 207 -26.24 -4.70 -1.97
CA LEU A 207 -27.33 -4.01 -1.28
C LEU A 207 -28.58 -4.89 -1.14
N GLU A 208 -29.12 -5.02 0.07
CA GLU A 208 -30.42 -5.67 0.23
C GLU A 208 -31.56 -4.85 -0.41
N ILE A 209 -32.21 -5.43 -1.43
CA ILE A 209 -33.45 -4.93 -2.02
C ILE A 209 -34.57 -5.88 -1.63
N LYS A 210 -35.51 -5.43 -0.80
CA LYS A 210 -36.54 -6.31 -0.21
C LYS A 210 -37.44 -6.92 -1.28
N LYS A 211 -37.74 -6.17 -2.35
CA LYS A 211 -38.53 -6.65 -3.48
C LYS A 211 -37.81 -7.73 -4.31
N TYR A 212 -36.48 -7.72 -4.32
CA TYR A 212 -35.66 -8.62 -5.16
C TYR A 212 -34.61 -9.37 -4.32
N PRO A 213 -35.04 -10.30 -3.44
CA PRO A 213 -34.15 -10.95 -2.48
C PRO A 213 -33.04 -11.81 -3.14
N LYS A 214 -33.23 -12.28 -4.38
CA LYS A 214 -32.18 -13.05 -5.05
C LYS A 214 -30.93 -12.24 -5.36
N LEU A 215 -31.02 -10.91 -5.39
CA LEU A 215 -29.86 -10.05 -5.58
C LEU A 215 -28.81 -10.29 -4.50
N THR A 216 -29.21 -10.59 -3.26
CA THR A 216 -28.26 -10.91 -2.18
C THR A 216 -28.15 -12.40 -1.88
N THR A 217 -29.17 -13.24 -2.15
CA THR A 217 -29.01 -14.69 -1.96
C THR A 217 -28.24 -15.38 -3.10
N ILE A 218 -28.14 -14.75 -4.28
CA ILE A 218 -27.36 -15.22 -5.44
C ILE A 218 -26.28 -14.21 -5.80
N GLY A 219 -26.68 -12.96 -6.13
CA GLY A 219 -25.79 -11.92 -6.65
C GLY A 219 -24.65 -11.50 -5.71
N ALA A 220 -24.74 -11.79 -4.40
CA ALA A 220 -23.70 -11.47 -3.43
C ALA A 220 -22.62 -12.54 -3.25
N THR A 221 -22.69 -13.67 -3.98
CA THR A 221 -21.79 -14.82 -3.83
C THR A 221 -21.13 -15.20 -5.14
N ARG A 222 -19.82 -15.40 -5.13
CA ARG A 222 -19.07 -15.97 -6.26
C ARG A 222 -18.18 -17.14 -5.82
N GLU A 223 -17.81 -18.01 -6.76
CA GLU A 223 -17.15 -19.28 -6.45
C GLU A 223 -15.71 -19.13 -5.91
N ASN A 224 -15.03 -18.02 -6.23
CA ASN A 224 -13.63 -17.74 -5.87
C ASN A 224 -13.37 -16.23 -5.95
N SER A 225 -12.21 -15.76 -5.48
CA SER A 225 -11.76 -14.39 -5.73
C SER A 225 -10.26 -14.30 -6.00
N TYR A 226 -9.85 -13.28 -6.75
CA TYR A 226 -8.47 -12.94 -7.03
C TYR A 226 -8.09 -11.61 -6.39
N LEU A 227 -7.18 -11.64 -5.41
CA LEU A 227 -6.83 -10.47 -4.61
C LEU A 227 -5.31 -10.37 -4.38
N THR A 228 -4.83 -9.24 -3.86
CA THR A 228 -3.41 -9.04 -3.57
C THR A 228 -3.12 -8.94 -2.08
N ASP A 229 -2.20 -9.78 -1.62
CA ASP A 229 -1.55 -9.66 -0.32
C ASP A 229 -0.39 -8.65 -0.44
N LEU A 230 -0.30 -7.71 0.51
CA LEU A 230 0.75 -6.67 0.53
C LEU A 230 2.17 -7.24 0.50
N LYS A 231 2.39 -8.41 1.10
CA LYS A 231 3.71 -9.01 1.27
C LYS A 231 4.01 -10.07 0.21
N HIS A 232 3.02 -10.85 -0.19
CA HIS A 232 3.19 -12.04 -1.02
C HIS A 232 2.71 -11.84 -2.46
N GLY A 233 2.05 -10.71 -2.74
CA GLY A 233 1.53 -10.38 -4.06
C GLY A 233 0.17 -11.03 -4.36
N PRO A 234 -0.22 -11.10 -5.63
CA PRO A 234 -1.56 -11.51 -6.02
C PRO A 234 -1.78 -13.00 -5.84
N TYR A 235 -3.02 -13.41 -5.57
CA TYR A 235 -3.42 -14.78 -5.34
C TYR A 235 -4.92 -15.04 -5.49
N TRP A 236 -5.27 -16.30 -5.81
CA TRP A 236 -6.64 -16.80 -5.74
C TRP A 236 -6.97 -17.29 -4.34
N THR A 237 -8.10 -16.87 -3.76
CA THR A 237 -8.51 -17.23 -2.39
C THR A 237 -8.81 -18.71 -2.23
N ASN A 238 -9.14 -19.40 -3.33
CA ASN A 238 -9.44 -20.83 -3.34
C ASN A 238 -10.57 -21.19 -2.36
N LYS A 239 -11.56 -20.29 -2.24
CA LYS A 239 -12.79 -20.50 -1.48
C LYS A 239 -13.92 -19.63 -2.03
N GLN A 240 -15.15 -20.04 -1.77
CA GLN A 240 -16.33 -19.20 -2.04
C GLN A 240 -16.18 -17.84 -1.37
N ASP A 241 -16.56 -16.80 -2.11
CA ASP A 241 -16.55 -15.42 -1.68
C ASP A 241 -18.00 -14.95 -1.54
N GLY A 242 -18.46 -14.76 -0.29
CA GLY A 242 -19.83 -14.41 0.06
C GLY A 242 -20.71 -15.57 0.56
N PRO A 243 -21.99 -15.29 0.86
CA PRO A 243 -22.70 -14.05 0.53
C PRO A 243 -22.22 -12.85 1.35
N PHE A 244 -21.81 -11.78 0.66
CA PHE A 244 -21.39 -10.52 1.28
C PHE A 244 -22.22 -9.37 0.74
N PHE A 245 -23.02 -8.76 1.61
CA PHE A 245 -23.88 -7.62 1.31
C PHE A 245 -24.22 -6.85 2.59
N TYR A 246 -24.69 -5.61 2.43
CA TYR A 246 -25.23 -4.79 3.51
C TYR A 246 -26.74 -4.95 3.58
N THR A 247 -27.25 -5.22 4.77
CA THR A 247 -28.69 -5.10 5.02
C THR A 247 -29.10 -3.64 4.96
N GLN A 248 -30.40 -3.39 4.76
CA GLN A 248 -30.91 -2.01 4.80
C GLN A 248 -30.66 -1.34 6.16
N GLU A 249 -30.66 -2.09 7.25
CA GLU A 249 -30.36 -1.58 8.59
C GLU A 249 -28.90 -1.15 8.72
N GLN A 250 -27.95 -1.94 8.19
CA GLN A 250 -26.54 -1.56 8.13
C GLN A 250 -26.31 -0.34 7.25
N VAL A 251 -27.03 -0.22 6.12
CA VAL A 251 -26.98 0.97 5.27
C VAL A 251 -27.47 2.20 6.03
N ARG A 252 -28.61 2.12 6.72
CA ARG A 252 -29.14 3.22 7.56
C ARG A 252 -28.16 3.61 8.65
N GLU A 253 -27.47 2.64 9.26
CA GLU A 253 -26.42 2.88 10.24
C GLU A 253 -25.25 3.67 9.63
N VAL A 254 -24.73 3.23 8.48
CA VAL A 254 -23.63 3.91 7.79
C VAL A 254 -24.04 5.32 7.34
N VAL A 255 -25.24 5.49 6.80
CA VAL A 255 -25.80 6.80 6.40
C VAL A 255 -25.89 7.74 7.61
N ALA A 256 -26.41 7.28 8.75
CA ALA A 256 -26.47 8.08 9.97
C ALA A 256 -25.06 8.44 10.48
N TYR A 257 -24.13 7.49 10.42
CA TYR A 257 -22.74 7.69 10.84
C TYR A 257 -21.99 8.70 9.97
N ALA A 258 -22.20 8.66 8.64
CA ALA A 258 -21.66 9.62 7.68
C ALA A 258 -22.27 11.01 7.90
N LYS A 259 -23.59 11.10 8.08
CA LYS A 259 -24.30 12.37 8.31
C LYS A 259 -23.81 13.09 9.56
N ALA A 260 -23.55 12.36 10.65
CA ALA A 260 -22.98 12.91 11.88
C ALA A 260 -21.57 13.53 11.69
N ARG A 261 -20.93 13.26 10.54
CA ARG A 261 -19.61 13.78 10.13
C ARG A 261 -19.70 14.77 8.96
N HIS A 262 -20.90 15.25 8.64
CA HIS A 262 -21.15 16.12 7.49
C HIS A 262 -20.69 15.49 6.16
N ILE A 263 -20.81 14.16 6.06
CA ILE A 263 -20.58 13.41 4.83
C ILE A 263 -21.93 12.92 4.32
N GLU A 264 -22.22 13.23 3.06
CA GLU A 264 -23.37 12.69 2.34
C GLU A 264 -22.92 11.51 1.47
N ILE A 265 -23.79 10.50 1.34
CA ILE A 265 -23.48 9.28 0.58
C ILE A 265 -24.17 9.37 -0.78
N LEU A 266 -23.39 9.28 -1.86
CA LEU A 266 -23.85 9.08 -3.23
C LEU A 266 -23.87 7.56 -3.50
N PRO A 267 -25.02 6.89 -3.45
CA PRO A 267 -25.09 5.47 -3.82
C PRO A 267 -25.01 5.31 -5.33
N GLU A 268 -24.37 4.26 -5.80
CA GLU A 268 -24.32 3.88 -7.21
C GLU A 268 -24.83 2.46 -7.41
N VAL A 269 -25.92 2.33 -8.18
CA VAL A 269 -26.33 1.07 -8.78
C VAL A 269 -26.09 1.16 -10.27
N ASP A 270 -25.01 0.55 -10.72
CA ASP A 270 -24.57 0.67 -12.12
C ASP A 270 -25.53 -0.03 -13.09
N MET A 271 -25.89 0.68 -14.16
CA MET A 271 -26.79 0.21 -15.21
C MET A 271 -26.66 1.07 -16.48
N PRO A 272 -26.91 0.52 -17.68
CA PRO A 272 -27.36 -0.85 -17.95
C PRO A 272 -26.22 -1.87 -18.15
N GLY A 273 -24.96 -1.42 -18.15
CA GLY A 273 -23.77 -2.28 -18.03
C GLY A 273 -23.50 -2.67 -16.57
N HIS A 274 -22.37 -3.33 -16.31
CA HIS A 274 -21.91 -3.68 -14.95
C HIS A 274 -22.98 -4.31 -14.04
N ILE A 275 -23.80 -5.21 -14.60
CA ILE A 275 -25.02 -5.70 -13.95
C ILE A 275 -25.13 -7.23 -13.93
N VAL A 276 -24.05 -7.96 -14.30
CA VAL A 276 -24.08 -9.44 -14.39
C VAL A 276 -24.49 -10.10 -13.06
N SER A 277 -24.12 -9.53 -11.91
CA SER A 277 -24.53 -10.08 -10.60
C SER A 277 -26.05 -10.06 -10.39
N ALA A 278 -26.74 -9.04 -10.92
CA ALA A 278 -28.19 -8.98 -10.90
C ALA A 278 -28.82 -9.92 -11.94
N LEU A 279 -28.21 -10.05 -13.12
CA LEU A 279 -28.69 -10.95 -14.17
C LEU A 279 -28.50 -12.43 -13.81
N ALA A 280 -27.46 -12.78 -13.05
CA ALA A 280 -27.33 -14.11 -12.46
C ALA A 280 -28.46 -14.43 -11.46
N ALA A 281 -28.96 -13.41 -10.75
CA ALA A 281 -30.08 -13.56 -9.82
C ALA A 281 -31.46 -13.57 -10.52
N TYR A 282 -31.61 -12.76 -11.57
CA TYR A 282 -32.83 -12.58 -12.37
C TYR A 282 -32.52 -12.60 -13.88
N PRO A 283 -32.25 -13.78 -14.47
CA PRO A 283 -31.92 -13.94 -15.89
C PRO A 283 -32.94 -13.32 -16.84
N GLU A 284 -34.22 -13.29 -16.45
CA GLU A 284 -35.32 -12.77 -17.28
C GLU A 284 -35.19 -11.29 -17.69
N PHE A 285 -34.26 -10.54 -17.10
CA PHE A 285 -33.99 -9.14 -17.43
C PHE A 285 -32.79 -8.95 -18.38
N SER A 286 -32.07 -10.01 -18.74
CA SER A 286 -30.97 -9.98 -19.70
C SER A 286 -31.45 -9.87 -21.15
N CYS A 287 -30.55 -9.46 -22.06
CA CYS A 287 -30.73 -9.63 -23.50
C CYS A 287 -30.78 -11.10 -23.95
N TRP A 288 -30.29 -12.04 -23.12
CA TRP A 288 -30.28 -13.49 -23.38
C TRP A 288 -30.77 -14.27 -22.16
N PRO A 289 -32.08 -14.29 -21.86
CA PRO A 289 -32.61 -14.85 -20.62
C PRO A 289 -32.41 -16.37 -20.46
N ASP A 290 -32.25 -17.10 -21.57
CA ASP A 290 -31.96 -18.54 -21.57
C ASP A 290 -30.44 -18.85 -21.59
N GLY A 291 -29.61 -17.80 -21.51
CA GLY A 291 -28.15 -17.89 -21.52
C GLY A 291 -27.58 -18.40 -20.18
N GLU A 292 -26.27 -18.66 -20.19
CA GLU A 292 -25.55 -18.96 -18.96
C GLU A 292 -25.17 -17.66 -18.24
N HIS A 293 -25.76 -17.41 -17.07
CA HIS A 293 -25.46 -16.24 -16.24
C HIS A 293 -24.60 -16.65 -15.04
N LYS A 294 -23.29 -16.40 -15.17
CA LYS A 294 -22.30 -16.67 -14.12
C LYS A 294 -21.65 -15.38 -13.66
N ILE A 295 -21.58 -15.19 -12.35
CA ILE A 295 -20.89 -14.05 -11.75
C ILE A 295 -19.39 -14.17 -12.07
N PRO A 296 -18.82 -13.21 -12.80
CA PRO A 296 -17.42 -13.27 -13.19
C PRO A 296 -16.47 -13.15 -11.99
N LEU A 297 -15.28 -13.71 -12.17
CA LEU A 297 -14.23 -13.73 -11.15
C LEU A 297 -13.15 -12.66 -11.33
N GLN A 298 -13.13 -12.00 -12.48
CA GLN A 298 -12.14 -10.97 -12.82
C GLN A 298 -12.87 -9.67 -13.15
N GLY A 299 -12.15 -8.55 -13.04
CA GLY A 299 -12.61 -7.26 -13.57
C GLY A 299 -12.61 -7.26 -15.09
N GLY A 300 -13.37 -6.35 -15.69
CA GLY A 300 -13.45 -6.16 -17.13
C GLY A 300 -14.84 -5.71 -17.58
N VAL A 301 -15.00 -5.62 -18.90
CA VAL A 301 -16.26 -5.21 -19.54
C VAL A 301 -17.01 -6.44 -20.02
N TYR A 302 -18.24 -6.61 -19.51
CA TYR A 302 -19.08 -7.77 -19.82
C TYR A 302 -20.20 -7.41 -20.80
N THR A 303 -20.54 -8.36 -21.67
CA THR A 303 -21.57 -8.16 -22.70
C THR A 303 -22.98 -8.53 -22.24
N ASP A 304 -23.11 -9.30 -21.15
CA ASP A 304 -24.40 -9.62 -20.55
C ASP A 304 -24.92 -8.42 -19.77
N ILE A 305 -25.83 -7.68 -20.41
CA ILE A 305 -26.33 -6.37 -19.97
C ILE A 305 -27.85 -6.35 -19.91
N LEU A 306 -28.38 -5.36 -19.18
CA LEU A 306 -29.82 -5.18 -19.02
C LEU A 306 -30.52 -4.98 -20.38
N ASN A 307 -31.61 -5.71 -20.62
CA ASN A 307 -32.45 -5.49 -21.79
C ASN A 307 -33.33 -4.25 -21.57
N VAL A 308 -32.83 -3.09 -22.01
CA VAL A 308 -33.52 -1.80 -21.85
C VAL A 308 -34.77 -1.64 -22.74
N ALA A 309 -35.04 -2.59 -23.64
CA ALA A 309 -36.28 -2.64 -24.42
C ALA A 309 -37.40 -3.43 -23.73
N ASN A 310 -37.05 -4.30 -22.77
CA ASN A 310 -38.02 -5.06 -21.98
C ASN A 310 -38.64 -4.17 -20.89
N PRO A 311 -39.96 -3.89 -20.93
CA PRO A 311 -40.61 -3.05 -19.92
C PRO A 311 -40.47 -3.58 -18.49
N LYS A 312 -40.39 -4.90 -18.30
CA LYS A 312 -40.20 -5.51 -16.97
C LYS A 312 -38.79 -5.29 -16.43
N ALA A 313 -37.77 -5.31 -17.30
CA ALA A 313 -36.39 -5.01 -16.92
C ALA A 313 -36.21 -3.54 -16.53
N VAL A 314 -36.83 -2.61 -17.28
CA VAL A 314 -36.85 -1.19 -16.92
C VAL A 314 -37.62 -0.96 -15.62
N GLN A 315 -38.73 -1.67 -15.40
CA GLN A 315 -39.45 -1.60 -14.12
C GLN A 315 -38.62 -2.16 -12.95
N PHE A 316 -37.87 -3.24 -13.15
CA PHE A 316 -36.92 -3.75 -12.17
C PHE A 316 -35.90 -2.69 -11.76
N ALA A 317 -35.28 -2.00 -12.72
CA ALA A 317 -34.35 -0.91 -12.44
C ALA A 317 -35.01 0.23 -11.63
N LYS A 318 -36.23 0.64 -11.98
CA LYS A 318 -37.00 1.65 -11.24
C LYS A 318 -37.33 1.23 -9.81
N ASP A 319 -37.74 -0.02 -9.63
CA ASP A 319 -38.07 -0.57 -8.32
C ASP A 319 -36.85 -0.64 -7.39
N VAL A 320 -35.69 -1.05 -7.93
CA VAL A 320 -34.41 -1.01 -7.21
C VAL A 320 -34.07 0.43 -6.81
N MET A 321 -34.09 1.37 -7.77
CA MET A 321 -33.74 2.76 -7.48
C MET A 321 -34.70 3.43 -6.51
N LYS A 322 -35.96 3.00 -6.45
CA LYS A 322 -36.91 3.45 -5.44
C LYS A 322 -36.46 3.08 -4.02
N GLU A 323 -36.10 1.81 -3.78
CA GLU A 323 -35.59 1.39 -2.47
C GLU A 323 -34.24 2.07 -2.15
N VAL A 324 -33.37 2.28 -3.15
CA VAL A 324 -32.12 3.05 -2.97
C VAL A 324 -32.40 4.47 -2.49
N MET A 325 -33.28 5.22 -3.15
CA MET A 325 -33.62 6.59 -2.75
C MET A 325 -34.24 6.68 -1.35
N GLU A 326 -34.98 5.65 -0.91
CA GLU A 326 -35.52 5.56 0.45
C GLU A 326 -34.42 5.38 1.52
N LEU A 327 -33.31 4.71 1.18
CA LEU A 327 -32.19 4.45 2.10
C LEU A 327 -31.19 5.61 2.16
N PHE A 328 -31.01 6.33 1.06
CA PHE A 328 -29.98 7.35 0.90
C PHE A 328 -30.59 8.75 0.75
N PRO A 329 -30.58 9.58 1.81
CA PRO A 329 -31.26 10.88 1.81
C PRO A 329 -30.52 11.99 1.05
N PHE A 330 -29.35 11.71 0.48
CA PHE A 330 -28.62 12.69 -0.31
C PHE A 330 -29.40 13.01 -1.60
N GLU A 331 -29.38 14.27 -2.03
CA GLU A 331 -30.19 14.72 -3.18
C GLU A 331 -29.81 14.08 -4.52
N MET A 332 -28.72 13.29 -4.58
CA MET A 332 -28.21 12.70 -5.82
C MET A 332 -27.94 11.21 -5.64
N VAL A 333 -28.29 10.42 -6.66
CA VAL A 333 -27.98 8.99 -6.80
C VAL A 333 -27.29 8.75 -8.15
N SER A 334 -26.35 7.80 -8.22
CA SER A 334 -25.70 7.41 -9.47
C SER A 334 -26.36 6.16 -10.05
N ILE A 335 -26.46 6.14 -11.38
CA ILE A 335 -26.83 4.95 -12.14
C ILE A 335 -25.65 4.41 -12.97
N GLY A 336 -24.44 4.94 -12.75
CA GLY A 336 -23.25 4.59 -13.51
C GLY A 336 -23.35 4.92 -15.00
N GLY A 337 -23.41 3.89 -15.84
CA GLY A 337 -23.58 4.00 -17.29
C GLY A 337 -22.28 4.02 -18.09
N ASP A 338 -21.16 3.68 -17.46
CA ASP A 338 -19.87 3.44 -18.10
C ASP A 338 -19.82 2.08 -18.81
N GLU A 339 -18.82 1.96 -19.68
CA GLU A 339 -18.35 0.74 -20.36
C GLU A 339 -19.42 -0.19 -20.99
N CYS A 340 -20.66 0.25 -21.21
CA CYS A 340 -21.75 -0.60 -21.70
C CYS A 340 -21.62 -0.94 -23.21
N PRO A 341 -21.34 -2.19 -23.61
CA PRO A 341 -21.26 -2.56 -25.03
C PRO A 341 -22.64 -2.59 -25.70
N THR A 342 -22.77 -2.20 -26.97
CA THR A 342 -24.08 -2.20 -27.68
C THR A 342 -24.41 -3.52 -28.36
N ASN A 343 -23.45 -4.45 -28.47
CA ASN A 343 -23.59 -5.67 -29.27
C ASN A 343 -24.74 -6.57 -28.78
N ALA A 344 -25.06 -6.55 -27.48
CA ALA A 344 -26.19 -7.30 -26.93
C ALA A 344 -27.53 -6.80 -27.48
N TRP A 345 -27.73 -5.48 -27.49
CA TRP A 345 -28.95 -4.86 -28.02
C TRP A 345 -29.05 -5.00 -29.53
N GLU A 346 -27.92 -4.95 -30.24
CA GLU A 346 -27.86 -5.16 -31.70
C GLU A 346 -28.37 -6.56 -32.12
N GLN A 347 -28.24 -7.56 -31.25
CA GLN A 347 -28.61 -8.95 -31.51
C GLN A 347 -29.93 -9.37 -30.85
N ASN A 348 -30.51 -8.51 -30.00
CA ASN A 348 -31.74 -8.80 -29.28
C ASN A 348 -32.98 -8.31 -30.06
N ALA A 349 -33.96 -9.18 -30.27
CA ALA A 349 -35.14 -8.89 -31.09
C ALA A 349 -36.03 -7.76 -30.53
N GLU A 350 -36.18 -7.65 -29.21
CA GLU A 350 -36.95 -6.56 -28.58
C GLU A 350 -36.26 -5.21 -28.78
N CYS A 351 -34.93 -5.19 -28.63
CA CYS A 351 -34.11 -4.00 -28.85
C CYS A 351 -34.13 -3.56 -30.32
N GLN A 352 -34.03 -4.49 -31.27
CA GLN A 352 -34.18 -4.22 -32.70
C GLN A 352 -35.58 -3.64 -33.03
N ALA A 353 -36.64 -4.19 -32.45
CA ALA A 353 -37.99 -3.69 -32.63
C ALA A 353 -38.17 -2.28 -32.06
N LEU A 354 -37.63 -2.01 -30.86
CA LEU A 354 -37.62 -0.68 -30.25
C LEU A 354 -36.85 0.34 -31.10
N TYR A 355 -35.66 -0.04 -31.56
CA TYR A 355 -34.81 0.75 -32.43
C TYR A 355 -35.56 1.21 -33.69
N GLN A 356 -36.25 0.28 -34.36
CA GLN A 356 -37.05 0.58 -35.55
C GLN A 356 -38.29 1.43 -35.23
N ARG A 357 -39.03 1.06 -34.18
CA ARG A 357 -40.28 1.74 -33.78
C ARG A 357 -40.07 3.21 -33.46
N GLU A 358 -38.97 3.54 -32.77
CA GLU A 358 -38.66 4.90 -32.33
C GLU A 358 -37.74 5.66 -33.31
N GLY A 359 -37.34 5.02 -34.43
CA GLY A 359 -36.50 5.66 -35.44
C GLY A 359 -35.13 6.06 -34.91
N LEU A 360 -34.54 5.26 -34.02
CA LEU A 360 -33.23 5.53 -33.43
C LEU A 360 -32.14 5.47 -34.50
N LYS A 361 -31.09 6.29 -34.35
CA LYS A 361 -29.98 6.38 -35.32
C LYS A 361 -28.77 5.51 -34.98
N SER A 362 -28.68 5.06 -33.73
CA SER A 362 -27.62 4.21 -33.21
C SER A 362 -28.16 3.39 -32.05
N TYR A 363 -27.68 2.14 -31.88
CA TYR A 363 -28.04 1.35 -30.69
C TYR A 363 -27.55 2.00 -29.40
N ARG A 364 -26.54 2.89 -29.46
CA ARG A 364 -26.16 3.72 -28.32
C ARG A 364 -27.30 4.62 -27.83
N TRP A 365 -28.24 5.01 -28.71
CA TRP A 365 -29.40 5.82 -28.30
C TRP A 365 -30.33 5.07 -27.35
N LEU A 366 -30.32 3.73 -27.34
CA LEU A 366 -31.06 2.94 -26.34
C LEU A 366 -30.53 3.25 -24.93
N GLN A 367 -29.21 3.39 -24.77
CA GLN A 367 -28.62 3.79 -23.49
C GLN A 367 -28.99 5.24 -23.14
N SER A 368 -28.85 6.20 -24.08
CA SER A 368 -29.20 7.60 -23.82
C SER A 368 -30.67 7.76 -23.42
N ARG A 369 -31.56 7.01 -24.08
CA ARG A 369 -32.99 6.92 -23.76
C ARG A 369 -33.22 6.33 -22.37
N PHE A 370 -32.57 5.21 -22.05
CA PHE A 370 -32.68 4.57 -20.73
C PHE A 370 -32.19 5.49 -19.60
N ILE A 371 -31.03 6.13 -19.77
CA ILE A 371 -30.49 7.11 -18.81
C ILE A 371 -31.50 8.24 -18.60
N LYS A 372 -32.08 8.79 -19.67
CA LYS A 372 -33.09 9.83 -19.57
C LYS A 372 -34.35 9.34 -18.85
N GLU A 373 -34.83 8.14 -19.15
CA GLU A 373 -36.01 7.55 -18.51
C GLU A 373 -35.79 7.33 -17.00
N MET A 374 -34.61 6.84 -16.61
CA MET A 374 -34.24 6.69 -15.21
C MET A 374 -34.06 8.05 -14.51
N ALA A 375 -33.43 9.03 -15.17
CA ALA A 375 -33.27 10.37 -14.62
C ALA A 375 -34.62 11.08 -14.40
N ASP A 376 -35.56 10.96 -15.34
CA ASP A 376 -36.91 11.49 -15.18
C ASP A 376 -37.64 10.81 -14.01
N PHE A 377 -37.50 9.49 -13.85
CA PHE A 377 -38.07 8.75 -12.72
C PHE A 377 -37.47 9.18 -11.36
N ILE A 378 -36.14 9.30 -11.28
CA ILE A 378 -35.41 9.73 -10.09
C ILE A 378 -35.82 11.17 -9.72
N LYS A 379 -35.94 12.05 -10.71
CA LYS A 379 -36.42 13.43 -10.54
C LYS A 379 -37.84 13.53 -10.02
N GLN A 380 -38.74 12.65 -10.46
CA GLN A 380 -40.10 12.58 -9.92
C GLN A 380 -40.14 12.23 -8.42
N HIS A 381 -39.08 11.59 -7.90
CA HIS A 381 -38.92 11.27 -6.49
C HIS A 381 -38.08 12.31 -5.72
N GLY A 382 -37.73 13.44 -6.34
CA GLY A 382 -37.04 14.55 -5.69
C GLY A 382 -35.51 14.45 -5.65
N HIS A 383 -34.92 13.54 -6.42
CA HIS A 383 -33.47 13.36 -6.51
C HIS A 383 -32.92 13.80 -7.88
N LYS A 384 -31.59 13.96 -7.96
CA LYS A 384 -30.80 14.19 -9.17
C LYS A 384 -30.03 12.92 -9.53
N THR A 385 -29.65 12.82 -10.80
CA THR A 385 -28.91 11.66 -11.31
C THR A 385 -27.46 12.02 -11.62
N ALA A 386 -26.54 11.18 -11.17
CA ALA A 386 -25.16 11.16 -11.62
C ALA A 386 -24.92 10.02 -12.61
N VAL A 387 -24.02 10.23 -13.57
CA VAL A 387 -23.59 9.24 -14.56
C VAL A 387 -22.10 9.39 -14.88
N TRP A 388 -21.44 8.33 -15.31
CA TRP A 388 -20.09 8.39 -15.89
C TRP A 388 -20.08 9.07 -17.26
N ASN A 389 -18.91 9.57 -17.68
CA ASN A 389 -18.82 10.48 -18.83
C ASN A 389 -19.19 9.85 -20.17
N GLU A 390 -19.23 8.52 -20.28
CA GLU A 390 -19.69 7.78 -21.45
C GLU A 390 -21.07 8.23 -21.91
N ALA A 391 -21.94 8.68 -21.01
CA ALA A 391 -23.23 9.28 -21.35
C ALA A 391 -23.10 10.44 -22.36
N ILE A 392 -21.97 11.18 -22.34
CA ILE A 392 -21.70 12.28 -23.29
C ILE A 392 -20.51 12.01 -24.22
N THR A 393 -19.59 11.11 -23.87
CA THR A 393 -18.37 10.86 -24.65
C THR A 393 -18.43 9.62 -25.52
N ALA A 394 -19.31 8.66 -25.23
CA ALA A 394 -19.42 7.47 -26.07
C ALA A 394 -19.89 7.87 -27.46
N LYS A 395 -19.27 7.26 -28.47
CA LYS A 395 -19.60 7.53 -29.87
C LYS A 395 -21.09 7.31 -30.13
N ASP A 396 -21.69 8.23 -30.88
CA ASP A 396 -23.10 8.22 -31.27
C ASP A 396 -24.11 8.36 -30.10
N SER A 397 -23.67 8.84 -28.92
CA SER A 397 -24.59 9.21 -27.83
C SER A 397 -25.56 10.32 -28.24
N GLU A 398 -26.81 10.23 -27.78
CA GLU A 398 -27.84 11.24 -28.05
C GLU A 398 -27.73 12.37 -27.02
N LEU A 399 -26.92 13.38 -27.35
CA LEU A 399 -26.50 14.42 -26.42
C LEU A 399 -27.66 15.33 -25.96
N ASP A 400 -28.69 15.53 -26.77
CA ASP A 400 -29.82 16.40 -26.40
C ASP A 400 -30.67 15.77 -25.30
N SER A 401 -30.91 14.46 -25.33
CA SER A 401 -31.59 13.73 -24.25
C SER A 401 -30.80 13.77 -22.96
N ILE A 402 -29.47 13.59 -23.04
CA ILE A 402 -28.61 13.62 -21.85
C ILE A 402 -28.58 15.03 -21.25
N LYS A 403 -28.53 16.06 -22.09
CA LYS A 403 -28.64 17.45 -21.64
C LYS A 403 -30.01 17.74 -21.02
N ALA A 404 -31.10 17.22 -21.61
CA ALA A 404 -32.45 17.38 -21.09
C ALA A 404 -32.67 16.63 -19.76
N ALA A 405 -31.93 15.55 -19.52
CA ALA A 405 -31.94 14.79 -18.26
C ALA A 405 -31.29 15.55 -17.09
N ASP A 406 -30.52 16.62 -17.35
CA ASP A 406 -29.89 17.48 -16.33
C ASP A 406 -29.02 16.68 -15.32
N VAL A 407 -28.26 15.72 -15.86
CA VAL A 407 -27.39 14.84 -15.07
C VAL A 407 -26.12 15.55 -14.59
N THR A 408 -25.55 15.08 -13.48
CA THR A 408 -24.17 15.41 -13.09
C THR A 408 -23.20 14.38 -13.68
N VAL A 409 -22.15 14.84 -14.35
CA VAL A 409 -21.23 13.97 -15.08
C VAL A 409 -19.96 13.70 -14.28
N MET A 410 -19.69 12.43 -14.00
CA MET A 410 -18.45 11.94 -13.38
C MET A 410 -17.39 11.75 -14.48
N CYS A 411 -16.41 12.65 -14.52
CA CYS A 411 -15.42 12.70 -15.62
C CYS A 411 -14.13 11.95 -15.26
N TRP A 412 -13.96 10.75 -15.83
CA TRP A 412 -12.85 9.86 -15.52
C TRP A 412 -11.85 9.64 -16.67
N HIS A 413 -12.34 9.31 -17.87
CA HIS A 413 -11.47 9.05 -19.02
C HIS A 413 -12.12 9.45 -20.37
N PRO A 414 -11.48 10.34 -21.16
CA PRO A 414 -10.45 11.32 -20.76
C PRO A 414 -11.09 12.45 -19.93
N ALA A 415 -10.77 12.51 -18.62
CA ALA A 415 -11.45 13.39 -17.66
C ALA A 415 -11.50 14.88 -18.06
N ALA A 416 -10.36 15.47 -18.46
CA ALA A 416 -10.31 16.90 -18.76
C ALA A 416 -11.18 17.29 -19.96
N ALA A 417 -11.14 16.51 -21.04
CA ALA A 417 -11.96 16.74 -22.22
C ALA A 417 -13.45 16.54 -21.92
N SER A 418 -13.77 15.51 -21.15
CA SER A 418 -15.15 15.20 -20.71
C SER A 418 -15.72 16.34 -19.86
N ALA A 419 -14.95 16.89 -18.93
CA ALA A 419 -15.37 18.01 -18.08
C ALA A 419 -15.63 19.29 -18.89
N ILE A 420 -14.80 19.57 -19.89
CA ILE A 420 -15.01 20.69 -20.82
C ILE A 420 -16.30 20.47 -21.62
N GLN A 421 -16.53 19.26 -22.13
CA GLN A 421 -17.74 18.92 -22.87
C GLN A 421 -19.00 19.08 -22.00
N ALA A 422 -18.99 18.53 -20.77
CA ALA A 422 -20.07 18.69 -19.81
C ALA A 422 -20.36 20.18 -19.52
N ALA A 423 -19.32 20.98 -19.26
CA ALA A 423 -19.47 22.41 -19.02
C ALA A 423 -20.03 23.17 -20.25
N ASN A 424 -19.62 22.81 -21.47
CA ASN A 424 -20.18 23.38 -22.70
C ASN A 424 -21.66 22.98 -22.90
N MET A 425 -22.03 21.77 -22.46
CA MET A 425 -23.41 21.30 -22.40
C MET A 425 -24.22 21.93 -21.25
N ARG A 426 -23.57 22.67 -20.36
CA ARG A 426 -24.13 23.29 -19.14
C ARG A 426 -24.53 22.28 -18.06
N LEU A 427 -23.84 21.15 -18.00
CA LEU A 427 -24.01 20.11 -16.99
C LEU A 427 -22.94 20.25 -15.91
N ASN A 428 -23.32 20.02 -14.66
CA ASN A 428 -22.35 19.94 -13.57
C ASN A 428 -21.42 18.74 -13.80
N ASN A 429 -20.15 18.90 -13.43
CA ASN A 429 -19.18 17.82 -13.49
C ASN A 429 -18.36 17.71 -12.20
N ILE A 430 -17.92 16.48 -11.95
CA ILE A 430 -16.99 16.08 -10.90
C ILE A 430 -15.80 15.42 -11.60
N VAL A 431 -14.60 15.92 -11.34
CA VAL A 431 -13.39 15.46 -12.02
C VAL A 431 -12.69 14.36 -11.23
N THR A 432 -12.40 13.23 -11.88
CA THR A 432 -11.75 12.05 -11.29
C THR A 432 -10.83 11.33 -12.28
N PHE A 433 -9.67 11.91 -12.58
CA PHE A 433 -8.72 11.39 -13.57
C PHE A 433 -8.41 9.89 -13.40
N TYR A 434 -8.52 9.11 -14.50
CA TYR A 434 -8.04 7.71 -14.64
C TYR A 434 -6.57 7.48 -14.23
N GLY A 435 -5.83 8.57 -14.06
CA GLY A 435 -4.63 8.72 -13.24
C GLY A 435 -4.34 10.22 -13.16
N PRO A 436 -4.01 10.81 -12.00
CA PRO A 436 -3.62 10.17 -10.74
C PRO A 436 -4.73 10.10 -9.66
N TYR A 437 -6.01 10.34 -9.99
CA TYR A 437 -7.10 10.32 -8.99
C TYR A 437 -7.71 8.93 -8.79
N TYR A 438 -7.32 7.95 -9.61
CA TYR A 438 -7.56 6.53 -9.36
C TYR A 438 -6.53 6.02 -8.35
N ILE A 439 -6.84 6.22 -7.07
CA ILE A 439 -5.92 6.02 -5.94
C ILE A 439 -5.88 4.56 -5.45
N ASN A 440 -6.46 3.63 -6.21
CA ASN A 440 -6.25 2.18 -6.09
C ASN A 440 -5.01 1.69 -6.87
N ARG A 441 -4.41 2.53 -7.73
CA ARG A 441 -3.29 2.14 -8.61
C ARG A 441 -1.95 2.20 -7.88
N LYS A 442 -0.93 1.49 -8.36
CA LYS A 442 0.43 1.49 -7.80
C LYS A 442 1.00 2.91 -7.69
N GLN A 443 1.75 3.13 -6.63
CA GLN A 443 2.35 4.42 -6.27
C GLN A 443 3.83 4.52 -6.68
N SER A 444 4.44 3.44 -7.16
CA SER A 444 5.86 3.42 -7.53
C SER A 444 6.20 2.34 -8.56
N LYS A 445 7.33 2.55 -9.25
CA LYS A 445 7.99 1.58 -10.14
C LYS A 445 9.02 0.72 -9.42
N ALA A 446 9.27 0.99 -8.15
CA ALA A 446 10.27 0.28 -7.37
C ALA A 446 9.90 -1.23 -7.22
N PRO A 447 10.89 -2.13 -7.20
CA PRO A 447 10.62 -3.58 -7.09
C PRO A 447 9.89 -3.99 -5.81
N ASP A 448 9.92 -3.16 -4.77
CA ASP A 448 9.26 -3.36 -3.48
C ASP A 448 7.82 -2.82 -3.44
N GLU A 449 7.34 -2.16 -4.49
CA GLU A 449 5.94 -1.74 -4.57
C GLU A 449 5.03 -2.96 -4.66
N PRO A 450 3.99 -3.06 -3.80
CA PRO A 450 3.01 -4.13 -3.90
C PRO A 450 2.41 -4.25 -5.31
N SER A 451 2.11 -5.49 -5.71
CA SER A 451 1.52 -5.75 -7.02
C SER A 451 0.13 -5.11 -7.12
N GLY A 452 -0.18 -4.44 -8.21
CA GLY A 452 -1.47 -3.76 -8.35
C GLY A 452 -1.64 -3.14 -9.72
N ALA A 453 -2.78 -2.50 -9.94
CA ALA A 453 -3.09 -1.83 -11.19
C ALA A 453 -2.15 -0.65 -11.48
N GLY A 454 -1.95 -0.34 -12.76
CA GLY A 454 -1.13 0.80 -13.21
C GLY A 454 0.38 0.51 -13.30
N ASP A 455 1.13 1.51 -13.77
CA ASP A 455 2.58 1.36 -14.02
C ASP A 455 3.44 1.92 -12.87
N GLY A 456 2.83 2.46 -11.82
CA GLY A 456 3.54 3.11 -10.71
C GLY A 456 3.77 4.62 -10.89
N SER A 457 3.14 5.27 -11.88
CA SER A 457 3.22 6.71 -12.09
C SER A 457 2.20 7.53 -11.28
N ASP A 458 1.14 6.89 -10.76
CA ASP A 458 0.06 7.53 -9.98
C ASP A 458 0.47 7.79 -8.52
N ASN A 459 1.67 8.33 -8.31
CA ASN A 459 2.26 8.59 -7.00
C ASN A 459 1.64 9.80 -6.29
N LEU A 460 2.07 10.07 -5.05
CA LEU A 460 1.54 11.17 -4.25
C LEU A 460 1.77 12.54 -4.91
N ALA A 461 2.94 12.76 -5.51
CA ALA A 461 3.26 13.99 -6.20
C ALA A 461 2.35 14.23 -7.42
N ALA A 462 2.12 13.20 -8.23
CA ALA A 462 1.20 13.27 -9.36
C ALA A 462 -0.22 13.60 -8.86
N THR A 463 -0.71 12.88 -7.85
CA THR A 463 -2.02 13.11 -7.22
C THR A 463 -2.15 14.56 -6.73
N TYR A 464 -1.15 15.05 -6.01
CA TYR A 464 -1.15 16.39 -5.48
C TYR A 464 -1.08 17.47 -6.56
N ASN A 465 -0.31 17.27 -7.63
CA ASN A 465 -0.10 18.28 -8.67
C ASN A 465 -1.20 18.31 -9.73
N ALA A 466 -2.05 17.29 -9.81
CA ALA A 466 -3.20 17.30 -10.72
C ALA A 466 -4.17 18.45 -10.39
N GLU A 467 -4.69 19.09 -11.45
CA GLU A 467 -5.56 20.26 -11.37
C GLU A 467 -6.87 20.01 -12.12
N ALA A 468 -7.96 19.87 -11.35
CA ALA A 468 -9.29 19.55 -11.86
C ALA A 468 -9.99 20.71 -12.59
N ALA A 469 -9.71 21.96 -12.22
CA ALA A 469 -10.30 23.15 -12.83
C ALA A 469 -9.23 24.19 -13.16
N PRO A 470 -8.46 23.99 -14.25
CA PRO A 470 -7.30 24.82 -14.59
C PRO A 470 -7.68 26.29 -14.84
N ASN A 471 -6.68 27.17 -14.75
CA ASN A 471 -6.87 28.62 -14.94
C ASN A 471 -7.27 29.01 -16.37
N SER A 472 -7.10 28.12 -17.36
CA SER A 472 -7.51 28.32 -18.74
C SER A 472 -9.04 28.31 -18.95
N LEU A 473 -9.82 27.85 -17.97
CA LEU A 473 -11.27 27.82 -18.06
C LEU A 473 -11.86 29.24 -18.00
N THR A 474 -12.83 29.51 -18.89
CA THR A 474 -13.63 30.75 -18.82
C THR A 474 -14.47 30.78 -17.54
N ALA A 475 -14.85 31.99 -17.10
CA ALA A 475 -15.76 32.14 -15.95
C ALA A 475 -17.10 31.41 -16.17
N ALA A 476 -17.59 31.36 -17.41
CA ALA A 476 -18.82 30.66 -17.78
C ALA A 476 -18.72 29.14 -17.67
N GLN A 477 -17.55 28.56 -17.95
CA GLN A 477 -17.30 27.12 -17.79
C GLN A 477 -17.04 26.77 -16.33
N ARG A 478 -16.28 27.58 -15.61
CA ARG A 478 -15.81 27.31 -14.23
C ARG A 478 -16.94 26.97 -13.25
N LYS A 479 -18.12 27.58 -13.41
CA LYS A 479 -19.29 27.31 -12.54
C LYS A 479 -19.82 25.87 -12.60
N TYR A 480 -19.51 25.12 -13.66
CA TYR A 480 -19.94 23.72 -13.82
C TYR A 480 -18.94 22.73 -13.24
N TYR A 481 -17.73 23.17 -12.87
CA TYR A 481 -16.74 22.34 -12.17
C TYR A 481 -17.07 22.32 -10.69
N THR A 482 -17.90 21.36 -10.28
CA THR A 482 -18.52 21.35 -8.95
C THR A 482 -17.68 20.62 -7.90
N GLY A 483 -16.71 19.81 -8.33
CA GLY A 483 -15.77 19.19 -7.41
C GLY A 483 -14.80 18.17 -7.97
N VAL A 484 -14.17 17.47 -7.04
CA VAL A 484 -13.15 16.45 -7.28
C VAL A 484 -13.46 15.18 -6.51
N GLN A 485 -13.00 14.05 -7.03
CA GLN A 485 -13.12 12.76 -6.36
C GLN A 485 -11.85 11.94 -6.55
N GLY A 486 -11.43 11.24 -5.50
CA GLY A 486 -10.52 10.11 -5.62
C GLY A 486 -11.34 8.83 -5.79
N SER A 487 -11.16 8.11 -6.89
CA SER A 487 -11.85 6.84 -7.14
C SER A 487 -10.98 5.65 -6.72
N PHE A 488 -11.61 4.65 -6.12
CA PHE A 488 -10.95 3.46 -5.59
C PHE A 488 -11.68 2.19 -6.04
N TRP A 489 -11.22 1.62 -7.15
CA TRP A 489 -11.67 0.32 -7.65
C TRP A 489 -10.94 -0.84 -6.97
N THR A 490 -11.61 -1.98 -6.82
CA THR A 490 -11.15 -3.05 -5.92
C THR A 490 -10.99 -4.39 -6.60
N GLU A 491 -10.74 -4.46 -7.91
CA GLU A 491 -10.59 -5.72 -8.68
C GLU A 491 -9.61 -6.71 -8.04
N HIS A 492 -8.55 -6.19 -7.40
CA HIS A 492 -7.52 -6.97 -6.72
C HIS A 492 -7.28 -6.52 -5.26
N VAL A 493 -8.14 -5.67 -4.71
CA VAL A 493 -7.97 -5.09 -3.37
C VAL A 493 -9.07 -5.62 -2.46
N GLY A 494 -8.79 -6.71 -1.75
CA GLY A 494 -9.79 -7.41 -0.93
C GLY A 494 -9.56 -7.33 0.58
N THR A 495 -8.57 -6.56 1.04
CA THR A 495 -8.20 -6.47 2.45
C THR A 495 -8.04 -5.01 2.88
N ASN A 496 -8.39 -4.72 4.15
CA ASN A 496 -8.38 -3.36 4.69
C ASN A 496 -6.97 -2.75 4.65
N ASP A 497 -5.93 -3.53 4.97
CA ASP A 497 -4.55 -3.07 4.95
C ASP A 497 -4.09 -2.62 3.55
N TYR A 498 -4.51 -3.33 2.50
CA TYR A 498 -4.16 -2.97 1.13
C TYR A 498 -4.97 -1.76 0.61
N LEU A 499 -6.26 -1.70 0.96
CA LEU A 499 -7.11 -0.52 0.74
C LEU A 499 -6.44 0.73 1.33
N GLU A 500 -6.10 0.68 2.62
CA GLU A 500 -5.49 1.79 3.34
C GLU A 500 -4.12 2.15 2.76
N TYR A 501 -3.27 1.16 2.42
CA TYR A 501 -1.94 1.39 1.82
C TYR A 501 -2.02 2.19 0.53
N LEU A 502 -2.96 1.85 -0.35
CA LEU A 502 -3.15 2.50 -1.63
C LEU A 502 -3.83 3.87 -1.46
N ALA A 503 -4.85 3.97 -0.62
CA ALA A 503 -5.61 5.19 -0.44
C ALA A 503 -4.78 6.28 0.26
N LEU A 504 -3.96 5.91 1.25
CA LEU A 504 -3.22 6.85 2.08
C LEU A 504 -1.73 6.91 1.70
N PRO A 505 -1.16 8.11 1.49
CA PRO A 505 -1.72 9.44 1.77
C PRO A 505 -2.41 10.14 0.58
N ARG A 506 -2.62 9.48 -0.57
CA ARG A 506 -3.17 10.12 -1.78
C ARG A 506 -4.56 10.72 -1.59
N LEU A 507 -5.42 10.10 -0.77
CA LEU A 507 -6.72 10.64 -0.40
C LEU A 507 -6.62 12.02 0.29
N LEU A 508 -5.53 12.29 1.00
CA LEU A 508 -5.28 13.57 1.67
C LEU A 508 -4.86 14.63 0.65
N ALA A 509 -4.20 14.22 -0.45
CA ALA A 509 -3.92 15.10 -1.58
C ALA A 509 -5.20 15.45 -2.35
N ILE A 510 -6.15 14.50 -2.49
CA ILE A 510 -7.49 14.77 -3.04
C ILE A 510 -8.25 15.77 -2.15
N ALA A 511 -8.21 15.58 -0.83
CA ALA A 511 -8.81 16.51 0.12
C ALA A 511 -8.24 17.93 -0.03
N GLU A 512 -6.92 18.06 -0.18
CA GLU A 512 -6.27 19.34 -0.45
C GLU A 512 -6.66 19.93 -1.81
N ALA A 513 -6.79 19.13 -2.86
CA ALA A 513 -7.28 19.59 -4.16
C ALA A 513 -8.73 20.10 -4.10
N GLY A 514 -9.56 19.49 -3.26
CA GLY A 514 -10.95 19.87 -3.00
C GLY A 514 -11.13 21.13 -2.16
N TRP A 515 -10.14 21.47 -1.33
CA TRP A 515 -10.27 22.52 -0.31
C TRP A 515 -9.38 23.74 -0.61
N THR A 516 -8.11 23.54 -0.93
CA THR A 516 -7.09 24.60 -1.02
C THR A 516 -7.00 25.16 -2.44
N GLU A 517 -6.93 26.48 -2.57
CA GLU A 517 -6.74 27.15 -3.86
C GLU A 517 -5.38 26.78 -4.50
N PRO A 518 -5.31 26.62 -5.83
CA PRO A 518 -4.08 26.19 -6.52
C PRO A 518 -2.87 27.08 -6.22
N SER A 519 -3.08 28.39 -6.06
CA SER A 519 -2.02 29.36 -5.75
C SER A 519 -1.41 29.18 -4.36
N ALA A 520 -2.07 28.47 -3.45
CA ALA A 520 -1.60 28.22 -2.10
C ALA A 520 -0.94 26.83 -1.92
N LYS A 521 -1.04 25.96 -2.93
CA LYS A 521 -0.50 24.60 -2.93
C LYS A 521 1.03 24.61 -3.06
N ASN A 522 1.69 23.86 -2.18
CA ASN A 522 3.13 23.53 -2.28
C ASN A 522 3.37 22.08 -1.85
N TYR A 523 3.87 21.24 -2.76
CA TYR A 523 4.03 19.80 -2.53
C TYR A 523 4.94 19.48 -1.34
N ASN A 524 6.11 20.13 -1.25
CA ASN A 524 7.06 19.90 -0.16
C ASN A 524 6.45 20.29 1.20
N ASN A 525 5.69 21.39 1.25
CA ASN A 525 4.98 21.79 2.46
C ASN A 525 3.86 20.79 2.81
N PHE A 526 3.12 20.29 1.81
CA PHE A 526 2.11 19.23 2.00
C PHE A 526 2.74 17.95 2.59
N VAL A 527 3.83 17.45 2.00
CA VAL A 527 4.56 16.28 2.50
C VAL A 527 4.99 16.46 3.96
N ARG A 528 5.52 17.63 4.34
CA ARG A 528 5.89 17.92 5.74
C ARG A 528 4.69 17.85 6.70
N ARG A 529 3.51 18.30 6.28
CA ARG A 529 2.28 18.19 7.09
C ARG A 529 1.81 16.74 7.19
N ILE A 530 1.86 15.97 6.10
CA ILE A 530 1.53 14.54 6.15
C ILE A 530 2.56 13.74 7.00
N GLN A 531 3.83 14.11 6.95
CA GLN A 531 4.86 13.55 7.83
C GLN A 531 4.51 13.74 9.30
N ALA A 532 4.07 14.94 9.70
CA ALA A 532 3.58 15.19 11.06
C ALA A 532 2.30 14.40 11.39
N ASP A 533 1.46 14.11 10.40
CA ASP A 533 0.27 13.26 10.56
C ASP A 533 0.58 11.77 10.75
N THR A 534 1.79 11.31 10.42
CA THR A 534 2.16 9.89 10.59
C THR A 534 2.00 9.41 12.02
N THR A 535 2.26 10.26 13.02
CA THR A 535 2.01 9.94 14.44
C THR A 535 0.54 9.62 14.68
N TYR A 536 -0.38 10.41 14.14
CA TYR A 536 -1.82 10.14 14.23
C TYR A 536 -2.19 8.85 13.49
N LEU A 537 -1.71 8.68 12.24
CA LEU A 537 -2.04 7.51 11.43
C LEU A 537 -1.57 6.20 12.11
N ASN A 538 -0.40 6.21 12.75
CA ASN A 538 0.09 5.08 13.53
C ASN A 538 -0.78 4.79 14.76
N LEU A 539 -1.12 5.82 15.53
CA LEU A 539 -1.95 5.67 16.73
C LEU A 539 -3.38 5.23 16.40
N ALA A 540 -3.90 5.63 15.24
CA ALA A 540 -5.21 5.24 14.72
C ALA A 540 -5.20 3.88 13.99
N GLY A 541 -4.03 3.22 13.87
CA GLY A 541 -3.92 1.89 13.28
C GLY A 541 -4.17 1.83 11.78
N PHE A 542 -3.70 2.83 11.03
CA PHE A 542 -3.73 2.81 9.55
C PHE A 542 -2.46 2.19 8.97
N THR A 543 -2.63 1.36 7.95
CA THR A 543 -1.58 0.93 7.02
C THR A 543 -1.53 1.94 5.87
N TYR A 544 -0.39 2.56 5.59
CA TYR A 544 -0.32 3.61 4.56
C TYR A 544 1.03 3.60 3.85
N CYS A 545 1.07 4.09 2.61
CA CYS A 545 2.32 4.21 1.88
C CYS A 545 3.22 5.28 2.50
N ARG A 546 4.44 4.90 2.88
CA ARG A 546 5.41 5.79 3.52
C ARG A 546 6.41 6.40 2.56
N ARG A 547 6.39 6.04 1.28
CA ARG A 547 7.50 6.29 0.35
C ARG A 547 7.87 7.78 0.21
N ASP A 548 6.86 8.64 0.07
CA ASP A 548 7.06 10.09 0.00
C ASP A 548 7.08 10.76 1.40
N LEU A 549 6.78 9.99 2.44
CA LEU A 549 6.63 10.46 3.83
C LEU A 549 7.81 10.06 4.71
N THR A 550 8.70 9.22 4.23
CA THR A 550 10.01 9.13 4.85
C THR A 550 10.60 10.52 4.69
N THR A 551 10.92 11.17 5.81
CA THR A 551 11.98 12.16 5.73
C THR A 551 13.10 11.45 5.00
N ALA A 552 13.66 12.10 3.98
CA ALA A 552 15.07 11.96 3.86
C ALA A 552 15.65 12.37 5.25
N SER A 553 15.76 11.42 6.20
CA SER A 553 17.12 11.03 6.45
C SER A 553 17.56 10.62 5.05
N ALA A 554 18.36 11.46 4.39
CA ALA A 554 19.39 10.86 3.56
C ALA A 554 19.82 9.65 4.39
N ALA A 555 19.52 8.42 3.96
CA ALA A 555 20.04 7.26 4.68
C ALA A 555 21.51 7.62 4.81
N ASP A 556 21.95 7.97 6.04
CA ASP A 556 23.03 8.95 6.25
C ASP A 556 24.09 8.61 5.23
N MET A 557 24.33 9.51 4.25
CA MET A 557 25.18 9.19 3.09
C MET A 557 26.36 8.44 3.68
N VAL A 558 26.45 7.13 3.43
CA VAL A 558 27.37 6.28 4.20
C VAL A 558 28.73 6.82 3.85
N LEU A 559 29.37 7.56 4.75
CA LEU A 559 30.61 8.23 4.41
C LEU A 559 31.70 7.16 4.28
N PRO A 560 32.69 7.34 3.38
CA PRO A 560 33.88 6.50 3.44
C PRO A 560 34.49 6.64 4.84
N ARG A 561 35.06 5.54 5.34
CA ARG A 561 35.73 5.55 6.64
C ARG A 561 36.88 6.55 6.58
N VAL A 562 36.87 7.49 7.53
CA VAL A 562 37.88 8.54 7.60
C VAL A 562 39.16 8.00 8.21
N SER A 563 40.28 8.28 7.57
CA SER A 563 41.60 8.00 8.14
C SER A 563 41.95 9.06 9.18
N ASN A 564 42.73 8.65 10.17
CA ASN A 564 43.37 9.53 11.14
C ASN A 564 44.84 9.11 11.32
N ASP A 565 45.54 9.72 12.27
CA ASP A 565 46.97 9.47 12.47
C ASP A 565 47.30 8.05 12.93
N THR A 566 46.33 7.32 13.49
CA THR A 566 46.50 5.96 14.01
C THR A 566 45.88 4.87 13.14
N VAL A 567 44.82 5.18 12.39
CA VAL A 567 44.08 4.22 11.55
C VAL A 567 43.98 4.77 10.13
N ARG A 568 44.44 3.98 9.16
CA ARG A 568 44.40 4.31 7.73
C ARG A 568 43.41 3.40 7.00
N HIS A 569 42.49 4.01 6.26
CA HIS A 569 41.55 3.34 5.37
C HIS A 569 41.84 3.78 3.94
N TYR A 570 42.32 2.86 3.12
CA TYR A 570 42.66 3.14 1.73
C TYR A 570 41.59 2.65 0.77
N TYR A 571 41.32 3.49 -0.24
CA TYR A 571 40.37 3.22 -1.32
C TYR A 571 41.07 3.37 -2.68
N GLN A 572 40.72 2.51 -3.62
CA GLN A 572 40.91 2.80 -5.05
C GLN A 572 39.67 3.56 -5.55
N LEU A 573 39.90 4.74 -6.12
CA LEU A 573 38.84 5.62 -6.62
C LEU A 573 38.59 5.33 -8.10
N GLN A 574 37.70 4.40 -8.39
CA GLN A 574 37.39 3.94 -9.75
C GLN A 574 36.31 4.82 -10.39
N THR A 575 36.48 5.24 -11.64
CA THR A 575 35.42 5.94 -12.37
C THR A 575 34.26 5.01 -12.69
N ARG A 576 33.01 5.51 -12.69
CA ARG A 576 31.82 4.77 -13.14
C ARG A 576 31.51 4.96 -14.62
N ALA A 577 32.39 5.61 -15.38
CA ALA A 577 32.25 5.73 -16.83
C ALA A 577 32.15 4.33 -17.47
N THR A 578 31.14 4.14 -18.33
CA THR A 578 30.83 2.85 -18.97
C THR A 578 31.37 2.73 -20.39
N ASP A 579 31.92 3.80 -20.95
CA ASP A 579 32.56 3.74 -22.26
C ASP A 579 33.93 3.05 -22.18
N ALA A 580 34.28 2.37 -23.27
CA ALA A 580 35.49 1.54 -23.36
C ALA A 580 36.80 2.30 -23.08
N SER A 581 36.82 3.63 -23.23
CA SER A 581 38.03 4.42 -23.03
C SER A 581 38.31 4.78 -21.57
N ARG A 582 37.27 4.76 -20.71
CA ARG A 582 37.34 5.18 -19.30
C ARG A 582 36.99 4.06 -18.32
N GLN A 583 36.25 3.05 -18.74
CA GLN A 583 35.89 1.92 -17.89
C GLN A 583 37.14 1.23 -17.30
N GLY A 584 37.07 0.86 -16.01
CA GLY A 584 38.15 0.14 -15.31
C GLY A 584 39.33 1.00 -14.85
N ARG A 585 39.24 2.33 -14.96
CA ARG A 585 40.30 3.25 -14.56
C ARG A 585 40.10 3.81 -13.15
N SER A 586 41.20 4.02 -12.43
CA SER A 586 41.27 4.64 -11.11
C SER A 586 42.03 5.97 -11.14
N ILE A 587 41.81 6.83 -10.13
CA ILE A 587 42.64 8.02 -9.92
C ILE A 587 44.06 7.59 -9.51
N GLU A 588 45.06 8.05 -10.27
CA GLU A 588 46.48 7.88 -9.99
C GLU A 588 47.13 9.24 -9.73
N LEU A 589 47.95 9.32 -8.68
CA LEU A 589 48.91 10.39 -8.49
C LEU A 589 50.17 10.07 -9.30
N LEU A 590 50.49 10.86 -10.33
CA LEU A 590 51.62 10.56 -11.19
C LEU A 590 52.95 10.64 -10.44
N SER A 591 53.68 9.53 -10.34
CA SER A 591 55.07 9.49 -9.87
C SER A 591 56.02 10.04 -10.95
N SER A 592 57.23 10.45 -10.57
CA SER A 592 58.24 10.96 -11.52
C SER A 592 58.61 9.96 -12.63
N GLY A 593 58.42 8.66 -12.39
CA GLY A 593 58.65 7.59 -13.36
C GLY A 593 57.39 7.11 -14.11
N SER A 594 56.23 7.74 -13.94
CA SER A 594 54.99 7.29 -14.58
C SER A 594 55.06 7.46 -16.11
N SER A 595 54.73 6.39 -16.85
CA SER A 595 54.66 6.41 -18.31
C SER A 595 53.56 7.35 -18.85
N LEU A 596 52.60 7.75 -18.00
CA LEU A 596 51.55 8.69 -18.35
C LEU A 596 52.08 10.12 -18.55
N ILE A 597 53.22 10.46 -17.94
CA ILE A 597 53.86 11.78 -18.10
C ILE A 597 54.31 11.96 -19.55
N SER A 598 55.07 11.01 -20.10
CA SER A 598 55.52 11.08 -21.49
C SER A 598 54.34 10.95 -22.46
N THR A 599 53.37 10.09 -22.14
CA THR A 599 52.17 9.87 -22.99
C THR A 599 51.29 11.13 -23.11
N TYR A 600 51.12 11.88 -22.02
CA TYR A 600 50.17 13.00 -21.95
C TYR A 600 50.82 14.36 -21.64
N ALA A 601 52.12 14.52 -21.93
CA ALA A 601 52.86 15.77 -21.71
C ALA A 601 52.15 16.98 -22.33
N ALA A 602 51.67 16.86 -23.57
CA ALA A 602 50.94 17.92 -24.29
C ALA A 602 49.57 18.28 -23.65
N LYS A 603 49.06 17.46 -22.74
CA LYS A 603 47.81 17.68 -21.98
C LYS A 603 48.09 18.06 -20.52
N GLY A 604 49.36 18.32 -20.19
CA GLY A 604 49.82 18.81 -18.89
C GLY A 604 50.05 17.71 -17.85
N ALA A 605 50.27 16.45 -18.25
CA ALA A 605 50.68 15.41 -17.30
C ALA A 605 52.12 15.67 -16.80
N GLN A 606 52.32 15.59 -15.50
CA GLN A 606 53.61 15.76 -14.83
C GLN A 606 53.58 15.09 -13.45
N ALA A 607 54.74 14.94 -12.81
CA ALA A 607 54.82 14.39 -11.46
C ALA A 607 53.96 15.22 -10.48
N ASN A 608 53.38 14.54 -9.48
CA ASN A 608 52.50 15.13 -8.46
C ASN A 608 51.20 15.75 -9.01
N ARG A 609 50.67 15.22 -10.11
CA ARG A 609 49.37 15.63 -10.69
C ARG A 609 48.47 14.42 -10.86
N LEU A 610 47.15 14.61 -10.79
CA LEU A 610 46.20 13.52 -10.94
C LEU A 610 45.92 13.17 -12.40
N TRP A 611 45.92 11.88 -12.68
CA TRP A 611 45.46 11.30 -13.94
C TRP A 611 44.56 10.10 -13.67
N THR A 612 43.84 9.63 -14.68
CA THR A 612 43.23 8.29 -14.59
C THR A 612 44.16 7.27 -15.22
N ALA A 613 44.25 6.08 -14.64
CA ALA A 613 45.06 4.97 -15.13
C ALA A 613 44.27 3.66 -14.96
N PRO A 614 44.58 2.58 -15.71
CA PRO A 614 44.04 1.26 -15.39
C PRO A 614 44.26 0.93 -13.92
N THR A 615 43.25 0.32 -13.29
CA THR A 615 43.31 0.01 -11.86
C THR A 615 44.47 -0.94 -11.56
N ALA A 616 45.40 -0.48 -10.73
CA ALA A 616 46.59 -1.24 -10.34
C ALA A 616 46.24 -2.36 -9.35
N THR A 617 47.01 -3.43 -9.38
CA THR A 617 46.96 -4.56 -8.44
C THR A 617 48.18 -4.54 -7.52
N LYS A 618 48.09 -5.25 -6.38
CA LYS A 618 49.17 -5.29 -5.39
C LYS A 618 50.43 -5.89 -6.02
N GLY A 619 51.50 -5.08 -6.11
CA GLY A 619 52.76 -5.43 -6.76
C GLY A 619 53.11 -4.51 -7.93
N ASP A 620 52.12 -3.79 -8.48
CA ASP A 620 52.36 -2.80 -9.53
C ASP A 620 53.08 -1.55 -8.97
N ALA A 621 53.97 -0.96 -9.77
CA ALA A 621 54.77 0.20 -9.35
C ALA A 621 53.92 1.44 -9.02
N ASN A 622 52.73 1.56 -9.60
CA ASN A 622 51.77 2.64 -9.34
C ASN A 622 50.69 2.26 -8.31
N TYR A 623 50.76 1.07 -7.69
CA TYR A 623 49.72 0.60 -6.77
C TYR A 623 49.48 1.58 -5.61
N ASP A 624 50.52 1.93 -4.86
CA ASP A 624 50.41 2.88 -3.74
C ASP A 624 50.09 4.31 -4.20
N TYR A 625 50.29 4.62 -5.48
CA TYR A 625 49.92 5.90 -6.10
C TYR A 625 48.44 5.97 -6.52
N GLN A 626 47.71 4.85 -6.47
CA GLN A 626 46.26 4.77 -6.70
C GLN A 626 45.45 4.57 -5.41
N LEU A 627 46.12 4.52 -4.26
CA LEU A 627 45.47 4.33 -2.96
C LEU A 627 45.25 5.66 -2.25
N TRP A 628 43.99 5.96 -1.95
CA TRP A 628 43.54 7.23 -1.40
C TRP A 628 42.91 7.04 -0.02
N ALA A 629 43.38 7.80 0.95
CA ALA A 629 42.81 7.97 2.27
C ALA A 629 42.07 9.31 2.34
N PHE A 630 40.94 9.34 3.04
CA PHE A 630 40.16 10.54 3.28
C PHE A 630 40.31 10.93 4.74
N GLU A 631 40.96 12.06 5.00
CA GLU A 631 41.10 12.58 6.36
C GLU A 631 40.12 13.73 6.55
N GLN A 632 39.29 13.65 7.59
CA GLN A 632 38.35 14.72 7.90
C GLN A 632 39.06 15.88 8.60
N SER A 633 38.63 17.11 8.31
CA SER A 633 39.14 18.29 9.02
C SER A 633 38.83 18.19 10.51
N PRO A 634 39.82 18.43 11.39
CA PRO A 634 39.58 18.53 12.83
C PRO A 634 38.68 19.72 13.22
N THR A 635 38.58 20.74 12.36
CA THR A 635 37.91 22.01 12.66
C THR A 635 36.70 22.30 11.76
N ALA A 636 36.50 21.52 10.70
CA ALA A 636 35.41 21.70 9.74
C ALA A 636 34.80 20.34 9.30
N PRO A 637 33.89 19.76 10.10
CA PRO A 637 33.22 18.50 9.76
C PRO A 637 32.61 18.52 8.35
N GLY A 638 32.75 17.41 7.63
CA GLY A 638 32.30 17.29 6.24
C GLY A 638 33.30 17.79 5.18
N LYS A 639 34.46 18.33 5.59
CA LYS A 639 35.59 18.66 4.71
C LYS A 639 36.69 17.62 4.84
N TYR A 640 37.25 17.21 3.71
CA TYR A 640 38.24 16.14 3.63
C TYR A 640 39.51 16.59 2.91
N ALA A 641 40.65 16.06 3.36
CA ALA A 641 41.88 16.00 2.60
C ALA A 641 41.97 14.65 1.88
N LEU A 642 42.26 14.67 0.57
CA LEU A 642 42.51 13.48 -0.23
C LEU A 642 44.01 13.14 -0.17
N VAL A 643 44.36 12.13 0.62
CA VAL A 643 45.74 11.76 0.92
C VAL A 643 46.12 10.50 0.15
N CYS A 644 47.08 10.60 -0.75
CA CYS A 644 47.64 9.46 -1.46
C CYS A 644 48.58 8.67 -0.54
N LYS A 645 48.51 7.34 -0.56
CA LYS A 645 49.36 6.46 0.26
C LYS A 645 50.84 6.66 0.01
N ALA A 646 51.24 6.97 -1.23
CA ALA A 646 52.63 7.27 -1.57
C ALA A 646 53.19 8.53 -0.86
N PHE A 647 52.32 9.47 -0.47
CA PHE A 647 52.69 10.71 0.21
C PHE A 647 51.73 11.02 1.37
N PRO A 648 51.84 10.30 2.49
CA PRO A 648 50.86 10.35 3.59
C PRO A 648 50.89 11.67 4.39
N LYS A 649 51.93 12.50 4.20
CA LYS A 649 52.05 13.84 4.81
C LYS A 649 51.39 14.95 3.95
N GLY A 650 51.04 14.64 2.71
CA GLY A 650 50.49 15.57 1.75
C GLY A 650 49.01 15.35 1.46
N SER A 651 48.45 16.14 0.54
CA SER A 651 47.11 15.93 -0.02
C SER A 651 46.92 16.64 -1.36
N LEU A 652 45.78 16.41 -2.01
CA LEU A 652 45.36 17.17 -3.18
C LEU A 652 45.22 18.66 -2.86
N LYS A 653 45.74 19.56 -3.71
CA LYS A 653 45.64 21.01 -3.50
C LYS A 653 44.20 21.52 -3.61
N GLN A 654 43.93 22.61 -2.90
CA GLN A 654 42.59 23.20 -2.82
C GLN A 654 42.02 23.71 -4.15
N ASN A 655 42.89 24.19 -5.04
CA ASN A 655 42.54 24.77 -6.33
C ASN A 655 43.09 23.93 -7.47
N PRO A 656 42.31 23.69 -8.53
CA PRO A 656 42.87 23.20 -9.79
C PRO A 656 43.64 24.30 -10.51
N THR A 657 44.39 23.94 -11.55
CA THR A 657 45.13 24.92 -12.37
C THR A 657 44.24 25.96 -13.04
N GLN A 658 42.97 25.63 -13.31
CA GLN A 658 41.92 26.54 -13.79
C GLN A 658 40.53 25.90 -13.62
N GLN A 659 39.49 26.71 -13.46
CA GLN A 659 38.10 26.24 -13.29
C GLN A 659 37.41 26.00 -14.64
N SER A 660 37.87 24.97 -15.37
CA SER A 660 37.29 24.52 -16.63
C SER A 660 37.59 23.04 -16.88
N ASN A 661 37.04 22.45 -17.96
CA ASN A 661 37.37 21.07 -18.36
C ASN A 661 38.85 20.85 -18.77
N ALA A 662 39.65 21.92 -18.89
CA ALA A 662 41.08 21.85 -19.08
C ALA A 662 41.89 21.99 -17.77
N GLY A 663 41.22 22.19 -16.62
CA GLY A 663 41.84 22.20 -15.30
C GLY A 663 42.52 20.87 -14.94
N ARG A 664 43.57 20.96 -14.13
CA ARG A 664 44.31 19.82 -13.57
C ARG A 664 44.45 19.96 -12.05
N TRP A 665 44.47 18.84 -11.36
CA TRP A 665 44.64 18.81 -9.91
C TRP A 665 46.08 18.45 -9.54
N ASP A 666 46.76 19.39 -8.91
CA ASP A 666 48.11 19.22 -8.39
C ASP A 666 48.06 18.72 -6.93
N TYR A 667 49.06 17.94 -6.55
CA TYR A 667 49.22 17.39 -5.22
C TYR A 667 50.30 18.15 -4.46
N ASP A 668 50.05 18.42 -3.19
CA ASP A 668 51.02 18.98 -2.26
C ASP A 668 51.58 17.83 -1.41
N THR A 669 52.86 17.51 -1.56
CA THR A 669 53.48 16.38 -0.85
C THR A 669 53.76 16.68 0.63
N ASN A 670 53.65 17.94 1.06
CA ASN A 670 54.09 18.40 2.37
C ASN A 670 52.96 19.03 3.22
N ALA A 671 51.80 19.35 2.63
CA ALA A 671 50.68 19.93 3.36
C ALA A 671 49.33 19.28 3.04
N LYS A 672 48.45 19.25 4.05
CA LYS A 672 47.08 18.75 3.94
C LYS A 672 46.08 19.90 3.75
N HIS A 673 45.21 19.77 2.75
CA HIS A 673 44.20 20.75 2.35
C HIS A 673 42.81 20.14 2.56
N TYR A 674 42.09 20.60 3.59
CA TYR A 674 40.78 20.06 3.96
C TYR A 674 39.64 20.86 3.33
N CYS A 675 39.46 20.72 2.02
CA CYS A 675 38.50 21.52 1.23
C CYS A 675 37.56 20.66 0.38
N PHE A 676 37.73 19.33 0.37
CA PHE A 676 36.92 18.45 -0.47
C PHE A 676 35.67 17.96 0.24
N GLU A 677 34.59 17.84 -0.50
CA GLU A 677 33.27 17.40 -0.05
C GLU A 677 32.81 16.24 -0.93
N LEU A 678 32.04 15.33 -0.35
CA LEU A 678 31.59 14.10 -1.00
C LEU A 678 30.08 14.12 -1.23
N GLY A 679 29.65 13.53 -2.34
CA GLY A 679 28.25 13.18 -2.63
C GLY A 679 27.28 14.33 -2.90
N LYS A 680 27.75 15.58 -2.99
CA LYS A 680 26.91 16.77 -3.22
C LYS A 680 25.97 16.67 -4.42
N ALA A 681 26.34 15.98 -5.50
CA ALA A 681 25.51 15.84 -6.70
C ALA A 681 25.34 14.39 -7.18
N GLY A 682 25.80 13.42 -6.39
CA GLY A 682 25.66 12.01 -6.74
C GLY A 682 26.25 11.11 -5.67
N TYR A 683 25.42 10.21 -5.15
CA TYR A 683 25.77 9.18 -4.18
C TYR A 683 24.92 7.93 -4.45
N GLY A 684 25.49 6.75 -4.22
CA GLY A 684 24.76 5.49 -4.24
C GLY A 684 25.67 4.29 -3.99
N LYS A 685 25.07 3.09 -4.04
CA LYS A 685 25.78 1.80 -3.88
C LYS A 685 25.96 1.14 -5.25
N ASP A 686 27.12 0.55 -5.50
CA ASP A 686 27.51 -0.19 -6.71
C ASP A 686 28.29 -1.45 -6.28
N GLY A 687 27.59 -2.59 -6.23
CA GLY A 687 28.07 -3.79 -5.56
C GLY A 687 28.29 -3.55 -4.06
N ASN A 688 29.45 -3.96 -3.55
CA ASN A 688 29.86 -3.78 -2.14
C ASN A 688 30.55 -2.42 -1.87
N SER A 689 30.54 -1.53 -2.86
CA SER A 689 31.20 -0.23 -2.79
C SER A 689 30.18 0.89 -2.90
N TYR A 690 30.45 2.01 -2.25
CA TYR A 690 29.70 3.25 -2.45
C TYR A 690 30.41 4.13 -3.48
N TYR A 691 29.65 4.93 -4.22
CA TYR A 691 30.19 5.95 -5.10
C TYR A 691 29.73 7.34 -4.71
N TYR A 692 30.57 8.33 -4.99
CA TYR A 692 30.35 9.73 -4.64
C TYR A 692 30.85 10.65 -5.75
N THR A 693 30.21 11.80 -5.90
CA THR A 693 30.86 12.97 -6.49
C THR A 693 31.89 13.54 -5.53
N ILE A 694 33.03 14.04 -6.03
CA ILE A 694 34.03 14.74 -5.22
C ILE A 694 34.11 16.19 -5.71
N SER A 695 33.92 17.17 -4.85
CA SER A 695 34.02 18.61 -5.17
C SER A 695 34.95 19.32 -4.18
N SER A 696 35.63 20.38 -4.59
CA SER A 696 36.31 21.31 -3.68
C SER A 696 35.41 22.52 -3.43
N ASP A 697 35.36 22.99 -2.19
CA ASP A 697 34.60 24.18 -1.82
C ASP A 697 35.17 25.50 -2.38
N GLN A 698 36.35 25.44 -3.00
CA GLN A 698 36.97 26.55 -3.71
C GLN A 698 36.46 26.71 -5.15
N VAL A 699 35.79 25.70 -5.72
CA VAL A 699 35.32 25.68 -7.12
C VAL A 699 33.86 25.23 -7.22
N GLY A 700 32.97 26.04 -6.64
CA GLY A 700 31.53 25.75 -6.53
C GLY A 700 30.86 25.34 -7.84
N GLY A 701 30.09 24.24 -7.79
CA GLY A 701 29.37 23.69 -8.94
C GLY A 701 30.20 22.81 -9.89
N TRP A 702 31.46 22.54 -9.56
CA TRP A 702 32.34 21.65 -10.35
C TRP A 702 32.81 20.44 -9.54
N TYR A 703 32.92 19.31 -10.24
CA TYR A 703 33.29 18.01 -9.66
C TYR A 703 34.55 17.44 -10.32
N LEU A 704 35.33 16.67 -9.56
CA LEU A 704 36.41 15.86 -10.12
C LEU A 704 35.81 14.88 -11.13
N ASN A 705 36.37 14.83 -12.33
CA ASN A 705 35.81 14.05 -13.43
C ASN A 705 36.90 13.29 -14.20
N ALA A 706 36.59 12.06 -14.60
CA ALA A 706 37.37 11.30 -15.57
C ALA A 706 37.11 11.85 -16.98
N SER A 707 38.09 12.62 -17.47
CA SER A 707 37.97 13.30 -18.77
C SER A 707 37.94 12.34 -19.96
N MET A 708 37.32 12.78 -21.05
CA MET A 708 37.29 12.01 -22.32
C MET A 708 38.70 11.92 -22.95
N PRO A 709 38.96 10.95 -23.85
CA PRO A 709 40.26 10.79 -24.52
C PRO A 709 40.81 12.07 -25.17
N GLY A 710 39.97 12.91 -25.78
CA GLY A 710 40.40 14.20 -26.37
C GLY A 710 41.01 15.20 -25.36
N GLN A 711 40.68 15.04 -24.08
CA GLN A 711 41.21 15.84 -22.96
C GLN A 711 42.38 15.14 -22.24
N GLY A 712 42.76 13.94 -22.70
CA GLY A 712 43.93 13.18 -22.26
C GLY A 712 43.66 12.11 -21.19
N LEU A 713 42.41 11.82 -20.82
CA LEU A 713 42.10 10.93 -19.68
C LEU A 713 42.63 11.44 -18.32
N ALA A 714 42.82 12.77 -18.21
CA ALA A 714 43.08 13.48 -16.97
C ALA A 714 41.95 13.34 -15.95
N VAL A 715 42.26 13.59 -14.67
CA VAL A 715 41.25 13.99 -13.68
C VAL A 715 41.08 15.51 -13.80
N ASN A 716 39.97 15.94 -14.41
CA ASN A 716 39.66 17.34 -14.67
C ASN A 716 38.43 17.81 -13.87
N LEU A 717 37.82 18.92 -14.29
CA LEU A 717 36.59 19.46 -13.71
C LEU A 717 35.44 19.36 -14.73
N TRP A 718 34.25 19.00 -14.25
CA TRP A 718 33.03 19.02 -15.04
C TRP A 718 31.82 19.43 -14.18
N THR A 719 30.86 20.16 -14.77
CA THR A 719 29.69 20.69 -14.04
C THR A 719 28.55 19.68 -13.90
N ASP A 720 28.50 18.66 -14.77
CA ASP A 720 27.50 17.60 -14.74
C ASP A 720 28.14 16.25 -14.39
N ALA A 721 28.28 15.95 -13.11
CA ALA A 721 29.00 14.76 -12.65
C ALA A 721 28.43 13.42 -13.15
N ALA A 722 27.14 13.38 -13.53
CA ALA A 722 26.48 12.18 -14.05
C ALA A 722 26.66 12.01 -15.56
N SER A 723 27.06 13.05 -16.30
CA SER A 723 27.30 12.98 -17.74
C SER A 723 28.36 11.93 -18.08
N GLY A 724 27.92 10.84 -18.69
CA GLY A 724 28.75 9.68 -19.00
C GLY A 724 29.39 9.03 -17.77
N ASN A 725 28.82 9.25 -16.58
CA ASN A 725 29.25 8.75 -15.27
C ASN A 725 30.72 9.04 -14.88
N GLY A 726 31.39 9.97 -15.56
CA GLY A 726 32.81 10.27 -15.36
C GLY A 726 33.12 10.96 -14.03
N GLY A 727 32.15 11.70 -13.47
CA GLY A 727 32.26 12.40 -12.19
C GLY A 727 31.74 11.61 -10.98
N LEU A 728 31.31 10.36 -11.20
CA LEU A 728 30.90 9.44 -10.14
C LEU A 728 32.06 8.47 -9.86
N TRP A 729 32.67 8.60 -8.68
CA TRP A 729 33.81 7.80 -8.28
C TRP A 729 33.39 6.73 -7.29
N LYS A 730 33.56 5.45 -7.66
CA LYS A 730 33.34 4.28 -6.82
C LYS A 730 34.55 4.06 -5.90
N PHE A 731 34.30 4.01 -4.60
CA PHE A 731 35.32 3.85 -3.57
C PHE A 731 35.46 2.37 -3.26
N VAL A 732 36.44 1.72 -3.87
CA VAL A 732 36.73 0.30 -3.63
C VAL A 732 37.70 0.20 -2.46
N ALA A 733 37.20 -0.24 -1.30
CA ALA A 733 38.01 -0.42 -0.10
C ALA A 733 39.02 -1.55 -0.32
N VAL A 734 40.28 -1.30 0.08
CA VAL A 734 41.39 -2.23 -0.16
C VAL A 734 41.73 -3.04 1.10
N ASP A 735 41.15 -2.68 2.25
CA ASP A 735 41.28 -3.38 3.53
C ASP A 735 39.89 -3.75 4.11
N ALA A 736 39.69 -5.05 4.43
CA ALA A 736 38.66 -5.67 5.28
C ALA A 736 37.13 -5.55 4.94
N VAL A 737 36.67 -4.71 4.02
CA VAL A 737 35.20 -4.46 3.86
C VAL A 737 34.41 -5.60 3.20
N GLN A 738 34.99 -6.41 2.31
CA GLN A 738 34.27 -7.57 1.76
C GLN A 738 33.94 -8.64 2.81
N GLY A 739 34.75 -8.77 3.86
CA GLY A 739 34.45 -9.68 4.97
C GLY A 739 33.34 -9.12 5.86
N MET A 740 33.38 -7.82 6.20
CA MET A 740 32.53 -7.24 7.25
C MET A 740 31.05 -7.16 6.87
N GLU A 741 30.73 -6.90 5.60
CA GLU A 741 29.34 -7.00 5.11
C GLU A 741 28.84 -8.44 5.22
N ALA A 742 29.62 -9.44 4.78
CA ALA A 742 29.26 -10.85 4.90
C ALA A 742 29.09 -11.31 6.37
N LEU A 743 29.90 -10.79 7.29
CA LEU A 743 29.72 -11.04 8.73
C LEU A 743 28.45 -10.36 9.26
N THR A 744 28.13 -9.15 8.80
CA THR A 744 26.92 -8.42 9.21
C THR A 744 25.67 -9.15 8.73
N ASP A 745 25.67 -9.68 7.52
CA ASP A 745 24.57 -10.49 6.98
C ASP A 745 24.38 -11.79 7.78
N VAL A 746 25.48 -12.54 8.02
CA VAL A 746 25.43 -13.78 8.83
C VAL A 746 24.99 -13.48 10.26
N LEU A 747 25.44 -12.37 10.86
CA LEU A 747 25.04 -11.95 12.20
C LEU A 747 23.55 -11.55 12.25
N SER A 748 23.06 -10.85 11.24
CA SER A 748 21.65 -10.47 11.08
C SER A 748 20.77 -11.71 10.92
N ASP A 749 21.16 -12.66 10.07
CA ASP A 749 20.44 -13.91 9.85
C ASP A 749 20.43 -14.79 11.11
N ALA A 750 21.56 -14.91 11.79
CA ALA A 750 21.68 -15.63 13.05
C ALA A 750 20.76 -15.02 14.14
N SER A 751 20.76 -13.69 14.26
CA SER A 751 19.92 -12.96 15.23
C SER A 751 18.43 -13.06 14.91
N SER A 752 18.09 -12.94 13.63
CA SER A 752 16.73 -13.13 13.11
C SER A 752 16.22 -14.54 13.41
N LEU A 753 17.02 -15.57 13.13
CA LEU A 753 16.69 -16.96 13.42
C LEU A 753 16.53 -17.19 14.92
N LEU A 754 17.46 -16.71 15.75
CA LEU A 754 17.43 -16.83 17.21
C LEU A 754 16.08 -16.36 17.79
N ASN A 755 15.58 -15.22 17.31
CA ASN A 755 14.35 -14.62 17.79
C ASN A 755 13.07 -15.36 17.35
N LYS A 756 13.16 -16.17 16.30
CA LYS A 756 11.99 -16.84 15.67
C LYS A 756 11.84 -18.30 16.07
N VAL A 757 12.92 -18.99 16.45
CA VAL A 757 12.88 -20.43 16.75
C VAL A 757 12.19 -20.75 18.08
N GLN A 758 11.30 -21.75 18.05
CA GLN A 758 10.74 -22.41 19.22
C GLN A 758 11.62 -23.60 19.65
N THR A 759 11.58 -23.94 20.94
CA THR A 759 12.49 -24.94 21.51
C THR A 759 11.79 -26.08 22.24
N TYR A 760 12.42 -27.25 22.23
CA TYR A 760 12.11 -28.37 23.14
C TYR A 760 13.18 -28.47 24.25
N ALA A 761 12.80 -29.05 25.39
CA ALA A 761 13.65 -29.14 26.57
C ALA A 761 14.53 -30.40 26.60
N ALA A 762 13.93 -31.58 26.43
CA ALA A 762 14.64 -32.87 26.57
C ALA A 762 14.31 -33.87 25.46
N LYS A 763 13.03 -34.08 25.17
CA LYS A 763 12.59 -34.91 24.04
C LYS A 763 12.57 -34.05 22.78
N LYS A 764 13.19 -34.54 21.71
CA LYS A 764 13.13 -33.90 20.39
C LYS A 764 11.67 -33.83 19.93
N GLU A 765 11.24 -32.65 19.52
CA GLU A 765 9.86 -32.40 19.03
C GLU A 765 9.93 -31.89 17.59
N THR A 766 9.05 -32.43 16.73
CA THR A 766 8.95 -32.02 15.32
C THR A 766 8.72 -30.52 15.19
N GLY A 767 9.47 -29.85 14.31
CA GLY A 767 9.34 -28.41 14.08
C GLY A 767 10.00 -27.51 15.12
N LYS A 768 10.66 -28.07 16.14
CA LYS A 768 11.33 -27.31 17.21
C LYS A 768 12.84 -27.56 17.24
N PHE A 769 13.56 -26.65 17.90
CA PHE A 769 15.02 -26.68 18.06
C PHE A 769 15.41 -27.03 19.50
N SER A 770 16.65 -27.47 19.73
CA SER A 770 17.13 -27.68 21.10
C SER A 770 17.27 -26.36 21.85
N ALA A 771 16.76 -26.28 23.09
CA ALA A 771 17.01 -25.14 23.96
C ALA A 771 18.51 -24.89 24.19
N ALA A 772 19.32 -25.97 24.28
CA ALA A 772 20.76 -25.87 24.44
C ALA A 772 21.45 -25.29 23.19
N ALA A 773 21.03 -25.73 21.98
CA ALA A 773 21.59 -25.21 20.73
C ALA A 773 21.21 -23.74 20.50
N LYS A 774 19.98 -23.34 20.88
CA LYS A 774 19.55 -21.94 20.86
C LYS A 774 20.41 -21.07 21.79
N ALA A 775 20.68 -21.54 23.00
CA ALA A 775 21.55 -20.85 23.95
C ALA A 775 22.99 -20.72 23.42
N ALA A 776 23.51 -21.77 22.76
CA ALA A 776 24.83 -21.72 22.13
C ALA A 776 24.91 -20.70 20.99
N LEU A 777 23.86 -20.58 20.15
CA LEU A 777 23.80 -19.53 19.12
C LEU A 777 23.78 -18.12 19.74
N ALA A 778 22.98 -17.91 20.79
CA ALA A 778 22.94 -16.63 21.50
C ALA A 778 24.31 -16.26 22.10
N ALA A 779 25.01 -17.23 22.71
CA ALA A 779 26.36 -17.04 23.22
C ALA A 779 27.36 -16.71 22.10
N GLY A 780 27.27 -17.40 20.96
CA GLY A 780 28.13 -17.14 19.79
C GLY A 780 27.91 -15.75 19.18
N ILE A 781 26.66 -15.28 19.11
CA ILE A 781 26.32 -13.91 18.69
C ILE A 781 26.96 -12.89 19.64
N ALA A 782 26.71 -13.02 20.95
CA ALA A 782 27.26 -12.10 21.95
C ALA A 782 28.79 -12.07 21.96
N GLU A 783 29.44 -13.22 21.74
CA GLU A 783 30.90 -13.30 21.65
C GLU A 783 31.42 -12.57 20.42
N VAL A 784 30.81 -12.76 19.24
CA VAL A 784 31.21 -12.05 18.02
C VAL A 784 30.99 -10.55 18.15
N GLU A 785 29.84 -10.11 18.69
CA GLU A 785 29.59 -8.69 18.98
C GLU A 785 30.64 -8.10 19.94
N SER A 786 31.01 -8.87 20.96
CA SER A 786 32.05 -8.47 21.91
C SER A 786 33.44 -8.41 21.28
N GLU A 787 33.80 -9.33 20.39
CA GLU A 787 35.07 -9.34 19.65
C GLU A 787 35.17 -8.17 18.67
N LEU A 788 34.07 -7.87 17.97
CA LEU A 788 33.96 -6.69 17.11
C LEU A 788 34.12 -5.39 17.93
N ALA A 789 33.51 -5.30 19.11
CA ALA A 789 33.66 -4.15 20.00
C ALA A 789 35.11 -3.97 20.51
N ARG A 790 35.89 -5.07 20.61
CA ARG A 790 37.32 -5.05 20.94
C ARG A 790 38.23 -4.79 19.73
N GLY A 791 37.67 -4.60 18.54
CA GLY A 791 38.41 -4.28 17.33
C GLY A 791 38.99 -5.49 16.58
N ASN A 792 38.47 -6.71 16.81
CA ASN A 792 38.90 -7.90 16.06
C ASN A 792 38.48 -7.78 14.59
N THR A 793 39.46 -7.93 13.68
CA THR A 793 39.26 -7.81 12.23
C THR A 793 39.34 -9.15 11.47
N ASP A 794 39.43 -10.30 12.14
CA ASP A 794 39.44 -11.62 11.50
C ASP A 794 38.02 -12.08 11.14
N VAL A 795 37.50 -11.44 10.10
CA VAL A 795 36.11 -11.59 9.70
C VAL A 795 35.75 -12.99 9.23
N THR A 796 36.71 -13.67 8.60
CA THR A 796 36.54 -15.04 8.10
C THR A 796 36.35 -16.00 9.28
N ALA A 797 37.14 -15.87 10.34
CA ALA A 797 37.00 -16.71 11.53
C ALA A 797 35.69 -16.44 12.28
N LEU A 798 35.30 -15.17 12.43
CA LEU A 798 34.05 -14.78 13.09
C LEU A 798 32.81 -15.25 12.29
N SER A 799 32.82 -15.09 10.97
CA SER A 799 31.72 -15.51 10.08
C SER A 799 31.58 -17.03 10.04
N LYS A 800 32.71 -17.75 9.99
CA LYS A 800 32.71 -19.21 10.10
C LYS A 800 32.13 -19.66 11.44
N ARG A 801 32.49 -19.02 12.56
CA ARG A 801 31.99 -19.37 13.89
C ARG A 801 30.47 -19.23 13.99
N LEU A 802 29.91 -18.12 13.50
CA LEU A 802 28.46 -17.93 13.45
C LEU A 802 27.78 -18.94 12.53
N SER A 803 28.36 -19.20 11.35
CA SER A 803 27.83 -20.19 10.41
C SER A 803 27.83 -21.60 11.03
N ASP A 804 28.88 -21.98 11.74
CA ASP A 804 28.97 -23.25 12.47
C ASP A 804 27.89 -23.31 13.58
N ALA A 805 27.65 -22.21 14.31
CA ALA A 805 26.62 -22.14 15.33
C ALA A 805 25.19 -22.23 14.75
N VAL A 806 24.93 -21.59 13.60
CA VAL A 806 23.67 -21.71 12.86
C VAL A 806 23.46 -23.13 12.35
N ASN A 807 24.51 -23.76 11.80
CA ASN A 807 24.46 -25.16 11.36
C ASN A 807 24.22 -26.12 12.53
N ALA A 808 24.85 -25.89 13.68
CA ALA A 808 24.62 -26.68 14.89
C ALA A 808 23.17 -26.53 15.40
N LEU A 809 22.60 -25.33 15.30
CA LEU A 809 21.18 -25.11 15.59
C LEU A 809 20.30 -25.94 14.64
N TRP A 810 20.52 -25.87 13.33
CA TRP A 810 19.77 -26.67 12.35
C TRP A 810 19.97 -28.18 12.48
N ALA A 811 21.14 -28.64 12.93
CA ALA A 811 21.37 -30.05 13.25
C ALA A 811 20.50 -30.52 14.43
N SER A 812 20.13 -29.62 15.34
CA SER A 812 19.23 -29.90 16.46
C SER A 812 17.74 -29.91 16.09
N PHE A 813 17.38 -29.49 14.86
CA PHE A 813 16.00 -29.36 14.43
C PHE A 813 15.25 -30.70 14.44
N GLY A 814 14.01 -30.66 14.90
CA GLY A 814 13.03 -31.74 14.88
C GLY A 814 12.54 -32.10 13.49
N TYR A 815 13.36 -32.80 12.70
CA TYR A 815 12.95 -33.37 11.41
C TYR A 815 11.95 -34.52 11.59
N LEU A 816 11.23 -34.85 10.53
CA LEU A 816 10.31 -36.00 10.48
C LEU A 816 11.10 -37.31 10.54
N GLU A 817 10.73 -38.21 11.43
CA GLU A 817 11.44 -39.48 11.67
C GLU A 817 10.86 -40.65 10.85
N GLU A 818 11.74 -41.47 10.26
CA GLU A 818 11.34 -42.70 9.56
C GLU A 818 10.62 -43.68 10.50
N GLY A 819 9.57 -44.33 10.00
CA GLY A 819 8.73 -45.25 10.76
C GLY A 819 7.67 -44.59 11.65
N GLN A 820 7.77 -43.28 11.91
CA GLN A 820 6.77 -42.53 12.67
C GLN A 820 5.58 -42.11 11.81
N GLN A 821 4.43 -41.93 12.46
CA GLN A 821 3.19 -41.47 11.83
C GLN A 821 2.89 -40.01 12.17
N TYR A 822 2.32 -39.29 11.22
CA TYR A 822 1.99 -37.87 11.34
C TYR A 822 0.62 -37.56 10.75
N ARG A 823 0.00 -36.47 11.24
CA ARG A 823 -1.08 -35.74 10.58
C ARG A 823 -0.55 -34.41 10.07
N ILE A 824 -1.10 -33.94 8.96
CA ILE A 824 -0.69 -32.71 8.29
C ILE A 824 -1.89 -31.78 8.22
N HIS A 825 -1.86 -30.71 9.00
CA HIS A 825 -2.94 -29.71 9.15
C HIS A 825 -2.60 -28.46 8.36
N ASN A 826 -3.60 -27.77 7.82
CA ASN A 826 -3.38 -26.44 7.26
C ASN A 826 -3.22 -25.40 8.37
N ASN A 827 -2.25 -24.48 8.23
CA ASN A 827 -1.95 -23.45 9.24
C ASN A 827 -2.37 -22.04 8.80
N VAL A 828 -3.25 -21.96 7.81
CA VAL A 828 -3.84 -20.71 7.34
C VAL A 828 -5.23 -20.63 7.93
N GLU A 829 -5.53 -19.55 8.65
CA GLU A 829 -6.79 -19.37 9.39
C GLU A 829 -8.03 -19.64 8.54
N ALA A 830 -8.03 -19.18 7.29
CA ALA A 830 -9.12 -19.41 6.33
C ALA A 830 -9.36 -20.89 5.97
N PHE A 831 -8.42 -21.78 6.28
CA PHE A 831 -8.47 -23.23 6.04
C PHE A 831 -8.32 -24.01 7.35
N SER A 832 -8.60 -23.37 8.49
CA SER A 832 -8.52 -24.00 9.81
C SER A 832 -9.35 -25.30 9.86
N GLY A 833 -8.77 -26.34 10.46
CA GLY A 833 -9.37 -27.68 10.55
C GLY A 833 -9.20 -28.55 9.30
N LEU A 834 -8.59 -28.05 8.22
CA LEU A 834 -8.29 -28.85 7.03
C LEU A 834 -7.09 -29.77 7.29
N VAL A 835 -7.27 -31.07 7.03
CA VAL A 835 -6.22 -32.09 7.18
C VAL A 835 -5.97 -32.81 5.85
N LEU A 836 -4.71 -33.06 5.52
CA LEU A 836 -4.31 -33.83 4.35
C LEU A 836 -4.80 -35.29 4.46
N ALA A 837 -5.53 -35.77 3.46
CA ALA A 837 -6.21 -37.06 3.55
C ALA A 837 -6.17 -37.85 2.24
N ASP A 838 -6.09 -39.16 2.38
CA ASP A 838 -6.39 -40.11 1.32
C ASP A 838 -7.76 -40.76 1.55
N LEU A 839 -8.77 -40.31 0.81
CA LEU A 839 -10.13 -40.85 0.93
C LEU A 839 -10.35 -42.14 0.12
N ASN A 840 -9.36 -42.59 -0.66
CA ASN A 840 -9.45 -43.73 -1.58
C ASN A 840 -10.67 -43.70 -2.52
N THR A 841 -11.18 -42.52 -2.85
CA THR A 841 -12.34 -42.33 -3.74
C THR A 841 -11.94 -42.27 -5.21
N ASP A 842 -10.71 -41.82 -5.48
CA ASP A 842 -10.15 -41.64 -6.82
C ASP A 842 -8.61 -41.60 -6.75
N ALA A 843 -7.97 -41.25 -7.87
CA ALA A 843 -6.52 -41.21 -8.03
C ALA A 843 -5.86 -39.92 -7.49
N TYR A 844 -6.58 -39.04 -6.80
CA TYR A 844 -6.08 -37.75 -6.34
C TYR A 844 -5.93 -37.69 -4.82
N LEU A 845 -4.96 -36.89 -4.39
CA LEU A 845 -4.83 -36.50 -2.99
C LEU A 845 -5.94 -35.52 -2.63
N ARG A 846 -6.54 -35.70 -1.47
CA ARG A 846 -7.67 -34.90 -0.99
C ARG A 846 -7.35 -34.31 0.37
N TYR A 847 -8.31 -33.55 0.89
CA TYR A 847 -8.32 -33.12 2.28
C TYR A 847 -9.65 -33.44 2.94
N SER A 848 -9.67 -33.40 4.26
CA SER A 848 -10.85 -33.61 5.10
C SER A 848 -10.98 -32.49 6.14
N PHE A 849 -12.22 -32.15 6.47
CA PHE A 849 -12.59 -31.33 7.63
C PHE A 849 -13.16 -32.16 8.79
N LEU A 850 -13.21 -33.50 8.63
CA LEU A 850 -13.75 -34.40 9.65
C LEU A 850 -12.76 -34.55 10.82
N PRO A 851 -13.24 -34.99 12.02
CA PRO A 851 -12.40 -35.12 13.21
C PRO A 851 -11.12 -35.94 12.97
N THR A 852 -10.10 -35.68 13.79
CA THR A 852 -8.70 -36.15 13.67
C THR A 852 -8.48 -37.67 13.63
N ASP A 853 -9.53 -38.49 13.80
CA ASP A 853 -9.50 -39.96 13.74
C ASP A 853 -10.24 -40.55 12.53
N THR A 854 -10.47 -39.75 11.48
CA THR A 854 -11.09 -40.23 10.25
C THR A 854 -10.12 -41.05 9.38
N VAL A 855 -10.64 -42.08 8.69
CA VAL A 855 -9.97 -42.94 7.69
C VAL A 855 -9.09 -42.09 6.75
N GLY A 856 -7.81 -42.45 6.63
CA GLY A 856 -6.91 -41.88 5.62
C GLY A 856 -6.22 -40.57 5.96
N THR A 857 -6.25 -40.08 7.21
CA THR A 857 -5.56 -38.83 7.63
C THR A 857 -4.15 -39.03 8.20
N LYS A 858 -3.76 -40.28 8.45
CA LYS A 858 -2.45 -40.63 9.02
C LYS A 858 -1.45 -40.98 7.93
N TRP A 859 -0.25 -40.41 8.03
CA TRP A 859 0.83 -40.56 7.06
C TRP A 859 2.07 -41.13 7.74
N GLN A 860 2.63 -42.21 7.20
CA GLN A 860 3.88 -42.78 7.66
C GLN A 860 5.05 -42.26 6.82
N ILE A 861 6.13 -41.86 7.49
CA ILE A 861 7.40 -41.54 6.84
C ILE A 861 8.14 -42.84 6.58
N VAL A 862 8.36 -43.19 5.31
CA VAL A 862 9.03 -44.45 4.97
C VAL A 862 10.52 -44.25 4.65
N SER A 863 10.89 -43.09 4.12
CA SER A 863 12.29 -42.70 3.99
C SER A 863 12.40 -41.20 4.10
N SER A 864 13.55 -40.71 4.55
CA SER A 864 13.85 -39.30 4.76
C SER A 864 15.26 -38.95 4.27
N THR A 865 15.41 -37.79 3.67
CA THR A 865 16.72 -37.20 3.32
C THR A 865 16.67 -35.70 3.64
N ILE A 866 17.65 -35.22 4.41
CA ILE A 866 17.82 -33.80 4.70
C ILE A 866 18.63 -33.19 3.55
N ASN A 867 18.10 -32.14 2.93
CA ASN A 867 18.72 -31.44 1.83
C ASN A 867 19.70 -30.36 2.35
N ALA A 868 20.56 -29.85 1.48
CA ALA A 868 21.58 -28.85 1.84
C ALA A 868 20.99 -27.52 2.34
N ASP A 869 19.76 -27.19 1.94
CA ASP A 869 19.01 -25.99 2.36
C ASP A 869 18.18 -26.21 3.64
N HIS A 870 18.43 -27.32 4.36
CA HIS A 870 17.68 -27.75 5.55
C HIS A 870 16.21 -28.15 5.29
N SER A 871 15.75 -28.20 4.04
CA SER A 871 14.48 -28.85 3.72
C SER A 871 14.61 -30.38 3.82
N GLN A 872 13.49 -31.07 3.97
CA GLN A 872 13.46 -32.52 4.14
C GLN A 872 12.66 -33.19 3.04
N THR A 873 13.30 -34.03 2.23
CA THR A 873 12.62 -34.88 1.24
C THR A 873 12.22 -36.19 1.88
N VAL A 874 10.93 -36.51 1.88
CA VAL A 874 10.39 -37.76 2.44
C VAL A 874 9.59 -38.55 1.42
N ARG A 875 9.42 -39.85 1.66
CA ARG A 875 8.39 -40.67 1.00
C ARG A 875 7.25 -40.91 1.96
N LEU A 876 6.05 -40.42 1.60
CA LEU A 876 4.84 -40.52 2.41
C LEU A 876 3.95 -41.65 1.90
N GLN A 877 3.59 -42.56 2.82
CA GLN A 877 2.57 -43.57 2.60
C GLN A 877 1.39 -43.27 3.52
N ASN A 878 0.17 -43.37 2.99
CA ASN A 878 -1.01 -43.29 3.84
C ASN A 878 -1.18 -44.59 4.64
N VAL A 879 -1.38 -44.47 5.95
CA VAL A 879 -1.45 -45.62 6.87
C VAL A 879 -2.70 -46.47 6.60
N THR A 880 -3.82 -45.85 6.24
CA THR A 880 -5.10 -46.55 6.08
C THR A 880 -5.24 -47.21 4.72
N THR A 881 -4.87 -46.52 3.65
CA THR A 881 -5.07 -47.00 2.27
C THR A 881 -3.86 -47.74 1.72
N GLY A 882 -2.68 -47.56 2.33
CA GLY A 882 -1.41 -48.06 1.82
C GLY A 882 -0.91 -47.38 0.55
N ARG A 883 -1.62 -46.38 0.02
CA ARG A 883 -1.25 -45.64 -1.20
C ARG A 883 -0.20 -44.58 -0.91
N TRP A 884 0.50 -44.17 -1.94
CA TRP A 884 1.62 -43.23 -1.87
C TRP A 884 1.32 -41.98 -2.69
N LEU A 885 2.00 -40.89 -2.33
CA LEU A 885 2.11 -39.74 -3.22
C LEU A 885 3.00 -40.11 -4.41
N LEU A 886 2.45 -39.97 -5.62
CA LEU A 886 3.09 -40.39 -6.87
C LEU A 886 3.69 -39.22 -7.66
N SER A 887 2.87 -38.26 -8.05
CA SER A 887 3.31 -37.15 -8.90
C SER A 887 2.28 -36.03 -8.90
N ALA A 888 2.70 -34.83 -9.31
CA ALA A 888 1.76 -33.83 -9.81
C ALA A 888 1.25 -34.31 -11.19
N SER A 889 0.05 -33.91 -11.61
CA SER A 889 -0.44 -34.18 -12.97
C SER A 889 0.51 -33.57 -14.00
N ALA A 890 0.64 -34.18 -15.18
CA ALA A 890 1.46 -33.62 -16.26
C ALA A 890 0.83 -32.37 -16.89
N THR A 891 -0.49 -32.23 -16.78
CA THR A 891 -1.26 -31.11 -17.33
C THR A 891 -1.65 -30.16 -16.20
N ASN A 892 -1.43 -28.86 -16.42
CA ASN A 892 -1.97 -27.80 -15.57
C ASN A 892 -3.47 -27.65 -15.90
N LEU A 893 -4.33 -27.79 -14.89
CA LEU A 893 -5.79 -27.73 -15.02
C LEU A 893 -6.32 -26.30 -14.78
N GLY A 894 -5.56 -25.29 -15.22
CA GLY A 894 -5.91 -23.88 -15.08
C GLY A 894 -5.90 -23.42 -13.63
N LYS A 895 -7.06 -22.97 -13.12
CA LYS A 895 -7.23 -22.42 -11.76
C LYS A 895 -7.07 -23.44 -10.62
N ILE A 896 -6.72 -24.69 -10.95
CA ILE A 896 -6.49 -25.81 -10.00
C ILE A 896 -5.00 -26.23 -9.99
N GLY A 897 -4.17 -25.64 -10.86
CA GLY A 897 -2.75 -25.98 -11.00
C GLY A 897 -2.56 -27.44 -11.39
N TYR A 898 -1.55 -28.11 -10.82
CA TYR A 898 -1.30 -29.53 -11.06
C TYR A 898 -1.92 -30.39 -9.96
N ALA A 899 -2.87 -31.26 -10.31
CA ALA A 899 -3.53 -32.13 -9.34
C ALA A 899 -2.54 -33.16 -8.77
N VAL A 900 -2.46 -33.28 -7.44
CA VAL A 900 -1.57 -34.23 -6.77
C VAL A 900 -2.17 -35.64 -6.84
N ARG A 901 -1.43 -36.62 -7.37
CA ARG A 901 -1.89 -37.99 -7.61
C ARG A 901 -1.42 -38.98 -6.54
N MET A 902 -2.30 -39.92 -6.23
CA MET A 902 -2.07 -41.08 -5.36
C MET A 902 -1.91 -42.35 -6.21
N ALA A 903 -0.91 -43.20 -5.92
CA ALA A 903 -0.73 -44.50 -6.57
C ALA A 903 0.13 -45.46 -5.72
N PRO A 904 0.35 -46.72 -6.14
CA PRO A 904 1.31 -47.63 -5.49
C PRO A 904 2.80 -47.29 -5.69
N GLY A 905 3.13 -46.31 -6.54
CA GLY A 905 4.51 -45.90 -6.85
C GLY A 905 5.05 -44.80 -5.92
N ARG A 906 6.39 -44.62 -5.85
CA ARG A 906 7.05 -43.80 -4.81
C ARG A 906 7.68 -42.53 -5.38
N ALA A 907 7.21 -41.36 -4.96
CA ALA A 907 7.90 -40.07 -5.19
C ALA A 907 8.34 -39.39 -3.89
N GLY A 908 9.34 -38.50 -4.03
CA GLY A 908 9.81 -37.64 -2.94
C GLY A 908 8.95 -36.40 -2.80
N VAL A 909 8.59 -36.07 -1.56
CA VAL A 909 7.85 -34.87 -1.17
C VAL A 909 8.74 -34.05 -0.25
N THR A 910 8.92 -32.78 -0.57
CA THR A 910 9.82 -31.88 0.16
C THR A 910 9.04 -31.06 1.19
N PHE A 911 9.55 -31.02 2.42
CA PHE A 911 9.05 -30.23 3.53
C PHE A 911 10.08 -29.15 3.86
N ALA A 912 9.74 -27.88 3.67
CA ALA A 912 10.58 -26.74 4.02
C ALA A 912 9.95 -25.99 5.20
N PHE A 913 10.64 -25.96 6.34
CA PHE A 913 10.14 -25.32 7.56
C PHE A 913 10.40 -23.80 7.56
N ASN A 914 9.42 -23.00 7.97
CA ASN A 914 9.54 -21.56 8.16
C ASN A 914 9.54 -21.21 9.65
N PRO A 915 10.70 -20.83 10.24
CA PRO A 915 10.78 -20.46 11.66
C PRO A 915 9.96 -19.22 12.03
N THR A 916 9.60 -18.35 11.08
CA THR A 916 8.80 -17.15 11.41
C THR A 916 7.34 -17.51 11.68
N THR A 917 6.77 -18.39 10.88
CA THR A 917 5.35 -18.78 10.93
C THR A 917 5.11 -20.13 11.60
N GLN A 918 6.19 -20.85 11.95
CA GLN A 918 6.16 -22.14 12.64
C GLN A 918 5.37 -23.21 11.85
N ASP A 919 5.54 -23.22 10.54
CA ASP A 919 4.89 -24.17 9.63
C ASP A 919 5.77 -24.55 8.45
N TYR A 920 5.27 -25.48 7.67
CA TYR A 920 5.94 -26.11 6.55
C TYR A 920 5.29 -25.71 5.24
N GLN A 921 6.13 -25.46 4.25
CA GLN A 921 5.74 -25.53 2.85
C GLN A 921 6.01 -26.96 2.36
N ILE A 922 4.97 -27.61 1.82
CA ILE A 922 5.03 -28.98 1.29
C ILE A 922 5.04 -28.89 -0.22
N SER A 923 5.96 -29.56 -0.89
CA SER A 923 6.09 -29.47 -2.34
C SER A 923 6.49 -30.78 -3.01
N MET A 924 6.18 -30.90 -4.29
CA MET A 924 6.55 -32.04 -5.13
C MET A 924 6.91 -31.57 -6.52
N GLY A 925 8.04 -32.02 -7.06
CA GLY A 925 8.55 -31.53 -8.36
C GLY A 925 8.81 -30.02 -8.37
N GLY A 926 9.14 -29.44 -7.22
CA GLY A 926 9.30 -27.99 -7.04
C GLY A 926 7.98 -27.23 -6.92
N HIS A 927 6.82 -27.89 -6.90
CA HIS A 927 5.49 -27.26 -6.84
C HIS A 927 4.84 -27.39 -5.46
N ASN A 928 4.49 -26.27 -4.83
CA ASN A 928 3.95 -26.24 -3.46
C ASN A 928 2.47 -26.63 -3.41
N PHE A 929 2.08 -27.36 -2.37
CA PHE A 929 0.73 -27.87 -2.15
C PHE A 929 -0.21 -26.80 -1.62
N TYR A 930 -1.45 -26.82 -2.09
CA TYR A 930 -2.54 -25.96 -1.62
C TYR A 930 -3.90 -26.64 -1.80
N PRO A 931 -4.89 -26.31 -0.95
CA PRO A 931 -6.24 -26.87 -1.05
C PRO A 931 -7.04 -26.24 -2.20
N VAL A 932 -7.80 -27.07 -2.92
CA VAL A 932 -8.77 -26.67 -3.94
C VAL A 932 -10.17 -26.68 -3.33
N PRO A 933 -10.99 -25.62 -3.44
CA PRO A 933 -12.26 -25.55 -2.74
C PRO A 933 -13.25 -26.65 -3.15
N GLN A 934 -14.10 -27.07 -2.21
CA GLN A 934 -15.19 -28.02 -2.47
C GLN A 934 -16.22 -27.48 -3.47
N THR A 935 -16.33 -26.16 -3.60
CA THR A 935 -17.20 -25.48 -4.56
C THR A 935 -16.60 -25.41 -5.97
N SER A 936 -15.36 -25.89 -6.18
CA SER A 936 -14.73 -25.89 -7.50
C SER A 936 -15.53 -26.75 -8.49
N THR A 937 -15.78 -26.21 -9.68
CA THR A 937 -16.47 -26.91 -10.77
C THR A 937 -15.62 -28.01 -11.40
N ALA A 938 -14.30 -27.98 -11.21
CA ALA A 938 -13.38 -29.04 -11.62
C ALA A 938 -12.60 -29.60 -10.42
N LEU A 939 -12.61 -30.92 -10.27
CA LEU A 939 -11.94 -31.68 -9.19
C LEU A 939 -12.10 -31.05 -7.79
N PRO A 940 -13.33 -30.95 -7.25
CA PRO A 940 -13.56 -30.33 -5.94
C PRO A 940 -12.88 -31.11 -4.82
N GLY A 941 -12.32 -30.40 -3.85
CA GLY A 941 -11.80 -30.99 -2.61
C GLY A 941 -10.48 -31.76 -2.75
N ILE A 942 -9.71 -31.51 -3.82
CA ILE A 942 -8.36 -32.10 -3.98
C ILE A 942 -7.26 -31.19 -3.43
N ILE A 943 -6.04 -31.70 -3.44
CA ILE A 943 -4.82 -30.91 -3.28
C ILE A 943 -4.21 -30.64 -4.65
N GLY A 944 -4.04 -29.35 -4.97
CA GLY A 944 -3.26 -28.89 -6.11
C GLY A 944 -1.81 -28.65 -5.71
N ALA A 945 -0.92 -28.62 -6.70
CA ALA A 945 0.47 -28.23 -6.57
C ALA A 945 0.82 -27.17 -7.62
N GLY A 946 1.61 -26.16 -7.24
CA GLY A 946 2.11 -25.13 -8.17
C GLY A 946 1.12 -23.99 -8.40
N SER A 947 1.46 -23.07 -9.30
CA SER A 947 0.71 -21.81 -9.44
C SER A 947 -0.48 -21.92 -10.39
N VAL A 948 -1.53 -21.18 -10.01
CA VAL A 948 -2.74 -20.87 -10.81
C VAL A 948 -2.63 -19.49 -11.48
N LEU A 949 -1.55 -18.78 -11.22
CA LEU A 949 -1.27 -17.44 -11.74
C LEU A 949 -0.28 -17.54 -12.87
N GLU A 950 -0.69 -17.06 -14.04
CA GLU A 950 0.24 -16.71 -15.11
C GLU A 950 1.30 -15.79 -14.50
N HIS A 951 2.59 -16.16 -14.62
CA HIS A 951 3.76 -15.39 -14.16
C HIS A 951 4.17 -15.44 -12.67
N LYS A 952 3.56 -16.27 -11.81
CA LYS A 952 4.13 -16.59 -10.48
C LYS A 952 4.49 -18.07 -10.39
N PRO A 953 5.66 -18.43 -9.83
CA PRO A 953 6.10 -19.82 -9.87
C PRO A 953 5.33 -20.73 -8.90
N GLN A 954 4.81 -20.21 -7.77
CA GLN A 954 4.30 -21.03 -6.67
C GLN A 954 3.16 -20.38 -5.88
N PRO A 955 2.25 -21.16 -5.28
CA PRO A 955 1.21 -20.66 -4.41
C PRO A 955 1.79 -20.11 -3.11
N ILE A 956 1.13 -19.08 -2.58
CA ILE A 956 1.58 -18.34 -1.40
C ILE A 956 0.80 -18.75 -0.14
N ARG A 957 1.30 -18.37 1.04
CA ARG A 957 0.65 -18.68 2.33
C ARG A 957 -0.86 -18.37 2.33
N PRO A 958 -1.35 -17.17 1.94
CA PRO A 958 -2.78 -16.89 1.90
C PRO A 958 -3.66 -17.87 1.09
N GLN A 959 -3.09 -18.65 0.16
CA GLN A 959 -3.81 -19.67 -0.63
C GLN A 959 -3.95 -21.01 0.08
N GLY A 960 -3.49 -21.14 1.33
CA GLY A 960 -3.46 -22.40 2.04
C GLY A 960 -2.15 -23.19 1.84
N ALA A 961 -1.07 -22.56 1.38
CA ALA A 961 0.21 -23.24 1.11
C ALA A 961 1.12 -23.38 2.36
N ALA A 962 0.55 -23.37 3.56
CA ALA A 962 1.28 -23.50 4.82
C ALA A 962 0.64 -24.58 5.71
N TRP A 963 1.47 -25.46 6.26
CA TRP A 963 1.04 -26.70 6.91
C TRP A 963 1.75 -26.94 8.23
N VAL A 964 1.04 -27.37 9.28
CA VAL A 964 1.62 -27.82 10.54
C VAL A 964 1.56 -29.34 10.61
N ILE A 965 2.58 -29.94 11.23
CA ILE A 965 2.73 -31.40 11.30
C ILE A 965 2.61 -31.83 12.75
N GLU A 966 1.72 -32.78 12.99
CA GLU A 966 1.45 -33.35 14.31
C GLU A 966 1.91 -34.82 14.30
N GLN A 967 2.83 -35.19 15.19
CA GLN A 967 3.19 -36.60 15.39
C GLN A 967 2.04 -37.33 16.10
N VAL A 968 1.71 -38.54 15.64
CA VAL A 968 0.66 -39.38 16.23
C VAL A 968 1.20 -40.74 16.65
N ASP A 969 0.59 -41.33 17.68
CA ASP A 969 1.04 -42.60 18.23
C ASP A 969 0.87 -43.76 17.23
N ASN A 970 1.97 -44.45 16.94
CA ASN A 970 2.02 -45.64 16.07
C ASN A 970 1.10 -46.79 16.54
N ASN A 971 0.69 -46.80 17.82
CA ASN A 971 -0.14 -47.83 18.44
C ASN A 971 -1.66 -47.59 18.31
N THR A 972 -2.08 -46.54 17.60
CA THR A 972 -3.50 -46.36 17.28
C THR A 972 -3.86 -47.11 16.01
N THR A 973 -3.94 -48.44 16.11
CA THR A 973 -4.57 -49.29 15.10
C THR A 973 -5.96 -48.73 14.78
N ALA A 974 -6.27 -48.68 13.49
CA ALA A 974 -7.60 -48.36 13.01
C ALA A 974 -8.64 -49.13 13.84
N ILE A 975 -9.61 -48.41 14.41
CA ILE A 975 -10.88 -49.05 14.73
C ILE A 975 -11.39 -49.55 13.37
N ASN A 976 -11.39 -50.86 13.18
CA ASN A 976 -12.19 -51.49 12.13
C ASN A 976 -13.65 -51.17 12.44
N THR A 977 -14.14 -50.02 11.98
CA THR A 977 -15.57 -49.89 11.71
C THR A 977 -15.86 -50.73 10.48
N PRO A 978 -16.83 -51.68 10.54
CA PRO A 978 -17.27 -52.40 9.36
C PRO A 978 -17.71 -51.39 8.30
N SER A 979 -17.61 -51.78 7.02
CA SER A 979 -18.18 -51.04 5.91
C SER A 979 -19.52 -50.42 6.30
N VAL A 980 -19.56 -49.09 6.39
CA VAL A 980 -20.82 -48.38 6.62
C VAL A 980 -21.64 -48.55 5.35
N ASP A 981 -22.62 -49.43 5.42
CA ASP A 981 -23.74 -49.43 4.48
C ASP A 981 -24.37 -48.03 4.53
N ASN A 982 -24.47 -47.39 3.36
CA ASN A 982 -24.99 -46.03 3.21
C ASN A 982 -26.52 -45.94 3.48
N SER A 983 -27.16 -47.03 3.90
CA SER A 983 -28.60 -47.09 4.18
C SER A 983 -29.04 -46.46 5.51
N GLU A 984 -28.13 -46.15 6.44
CA GLU A 984 -28.50 -45.66 7.79
C GLU A 984 -28.42 -44.14 8.02
N ARG A 985 -27.98 -43.34 7.03
CA ARG A 985 -27.71 -41.89 7.22
C ARG A 985 -28.92 -41.03 7.61
N ASN A 986 -30.16 -41.56 7.55
CA ASN A 986 -31.40 -40.83 7.84
C ASN A 986 -32.26 -41.50 8.92
N THR A 987 -31.67 -42.26 9.84
CA THR A 987 -32.44 -42.95 10.89
C THR A 987 -32.46 -42.13 12.19
N ILE A 988 -33.64 -41.64 12.57
CA ILE A 988 -33.86 -40.84 13.79
C ILE A 988 -34.16 -41.78 14.96
N TYR A 989 -33.47 -41.59 16.08
CA TYR A 989 -33.69 -42.32 17.33
C TYR A 989 -34.24 -41.36 18.41
N ASP A 990 -35.08 -41.88 19.32
CA ASP A 990 -35.47 -41.12 20.50
C ASP A 990 -34.33 -41.02 21.52
N LEU A 991 -34.49 -40.20 22.57
CA LEU A 991 -33.49 -40.05 23.64
C LEU A 991 -33.16 -41.36 24.39
N ALA A 992 -33.99 -42.41 24.23
CA ALA A 992 -33.77 -43.74 24.80
C ALA A 992 -33.12 -44.71 23.80
N GLY A 993 -32.76 -44.25 22.58
CA GLY A 993 -32.07 -45.05 21.57
C GLY A 993 -33.00 -45.93 20.71
N ARG A 994 -34.31 -45.69 20.71
CA ARG A 994 -35.27 -46.46 19.89
C ARG A 994 -35.51 -45.77 18.56
N ARG A 995 -35.52 -46.55 17.46
CA ARG A 995 -35.76 -46.05 16.10
C ARG A 995 -37.18 -45.50 15.94
N VAL A 996 -37.33 -44.30 15.37
CA VAL A 996 -38.62 -43.62 15.19
C VAL A 996 -38.93 -43.52 13.70
N GLN A 997 -40.03 -44.14 13.23
CA GLN A 997 -40.41 -44.12 11.81
C GLN A 997 -41.13 -42.84 11.36
N HIS A 998 -41.69 -42.05 12.29
CA HIS A 998 -42.42 -40.81 12.01
C HIS A 998 -42.19 -39.79 13.14
N PRO A 999 -41.28 -38.80 12.97
CA PRO A 999 -40.98 -37.85 14.04
C PRO A 999 -42.15 -36.89 14.27
N GLN A 1000 -42.81 -36.99 15.44
CA GLN A 1000 -43.69 -35.94 15.95
C GLN A 1000 -42.87 -34.96 16.80
N LYS A 1001 -43.34 -33.74 17.06
CA LYS A 1001 -42.56 -32.68 17.76
C LYS A 1001 -41.85 -33.20 19.02
N GLY A 1002 -40.52 -33.06 19.09
CA GLY A 1002 -39.72 -33.65 20.16
C GLY A 1002 -38.20 -33.52 19.94
N LEU A 1003 -37.43 -33.87 20.96
CA LEU A 1003 -35.97 -33.84 20.94
C LEU A 1003 -35.45 -35.23 20.56
N TYR A 1004 -34.70 -35.32 19.46
CA TYR A 1004 -34.26 -36.59 18.88
C TYR A 1004 -32.74 -36.66 18.75
N ILE A 1005 -32.24 -37.89 18.63
CA ILE A 1005 -30.84 -38.19 18.36
C ILE A 1005 -30.75 -38.63 16.90
N GLU A 1006 -30.10 -37.80 16.09
CA GLU A 1006 -29.76 -38.11 14.70
C GLU A 1006 -28.23 -38.21 14.63
N GLY A 1007 -27.74 -39.44 14.51
CA GLY A 1007 -26.32 -39.72 14.72
C GLY A 1007 -25.83 -39.29 16.12
N ASN A 1008 -24.71 -38.57 16.19
CA ASN A 1008 -24.10 -38.15 17.47
C ASN A 1008 -24.55 -36.74 17.94
N LYS A 1009 -25.58 -36.14 17.33
CA LYS A 1009 -26.09 -34.82 17.69
C LYS A 1009 -27.50 -34.91 18.26
N LYS A 1010 -27.75 -34.18 19.36
CA LYS A 1010 -29.10 -33.96 19.90
C LYS A 1010 -29.72 -32.79 19.16
N THR A 1011 -30.77 -33.03 18.39
CA THR A 1011 -31.43 -32.02 17.55
C THR A 1011 -32.89 -31.87 18.00
N LEU A 1012 -33.34 -30.63 18.19
CA LEU A 1012 -34.75 -30.33 18.46
C LEU A 1012 -35.47 -30.12 17.12
N HIS A 1013 -36.42 -30.99 16.79
CA HIS A 1013 -37.27 -30.82 15.61
C HIS A 1013 -38.60 -30.17 16.03
N LEU A 1014 -38.85 -28.95 15.56
CA LEU A 1014 -40.04 -28.12 15.86
C LEU A 1014 -41.23 -28.39 14.95
#